data_AF-A0A8T5DG23-F1
#
_entry.id   AF-A0A8T5DG23-F1
#
_cell.length_a   1.000
_cell.length_b   1.000
_cell.length_c   1.000
_cell.angle_alpha   90.00
_cell.angle_beta   90.00
_cell.angle_gamma   90.00
#
_symmetry.space_group_name_H-M   'P 1'
#
loop_
_entity.id
_entity.type
_entity.pdbx_description
1 polymer ?
#
loop_
_entity_poly.entity_id
_entity_poly.type
_entity_poly.pdbx_seq_one_letter_code
_entity_poly.pdbx_strand_id
1 'polypeptide(L)'
;MKKISVMLILFLALTGMVFAADFDQVSDYAQQYENGELDYLKFKTNIYVVEEQFYEEIDGEMEKYSSDSNIDPAYSDEILELGKEAEIAFMDKDAEKLKNVVDELIVLFQDLGDEDTVEVLKEITEAADNSDWEEISNLASKLPQMNSKEEGDYFKGLSIDFVEDLFGSPSGYQEEIWIDNDGQSTKLDEKVPYFENVLFDGDKVRVTLHAWPNGIKDGNEILLFYHVGIQSSLQTEGENVDIGLFINSFQEMVDLYENGDVSLSELGEAAANVESNVNNYINTNPDECSNIFSGLLSRKETVDVTYITGTIVDNDDLYSELSINHDVKSDEDNFHIWAHIESRNKEEIGDEHFDSGYAWEDLHNNEIEEVKNGFIEMLDDVVDEIKSSNSASDARKEFYSQEQKLNNYLSELNWRAQEDNDITSNELEDFLYDTVNDIGLDDLIKQKIERIEYKDYLIKETVEINNAWCRSEEEQCDQNFYCEDAQCVSAQGGDEDCTNGQDDDGDTYWDCDDPDCDCEQMWEEENQDDGWFNGNDEESNHEESECKDGCEQECGDQNTDCVNDKCVCLGNDDSPEQGDDNNEVSECKDGCEQECGDQNTNCIDGMCICLGYGENGPPPNDDNDDSNNDNNELEPAEPENNEDADDSSNNEEGNDTEQDNGETDQIDEDPVGETEEQVSEPTDENSIEEGNDGEVPENNNEPESDSHESEPVEEESESESVPSDEGNDDSSGEQNLGTSSLITGMAVADDYVWFEDLEEEDDNQNYNDNKDCDDDCKDCWECDWENGDLEQCDESCKVCNLCQYENGDLECYDKQFFDEERGHCECEEGYSDCDGDWLNGCELEGQCDGCQSDSDCAEPKCSEDKKRILNFACESGDSWEEDKELLQFGANCDTYTNGDEQAGFWIDGWGEELEQFGEYKHNSFDVMEDDWCKKDLEKLIEERKLIQESFNEDFMDWFFNEFVNDDPNKFEDHMRIINGLHRVLMENTDRTAWTLACLGETEFPEEYMPIQLSYQSIYGDVEIWEEYKKTDHFSQGGEDINVLNPYMKIWIFPPKEFIIEKMNEEFGGPKGPPAHEVAEIQQNEEIMDKINKISDRFDDGAEIIFQIKDEEELVFQGLMKVNPEVVMRIEQVSDYDGTQDAIVSVDFDFLYDIMSTVAKEVEGEHVEGPWWEKEKGIEMEKVKESWVAVKVIGQLVVGLTSGEIEVEPTNKLDDIIFSLTEIVSLMSMGE
;
A
#
# COMPACT_ATOMS: atom_id res chain seq x y z
N MET A 1 -17.19 28.41 -18.82
CA MET A 1 -18.21 29.07 -17.96
C MET A 1 -19.65 28.77 -18.44
N LYS A 2 -20.70 29.28 -17.78
CA LYS A 2 -22.13 28.83 -17.75
C LYS A 2 -22.85 28.19 -18.96
N LYS A 3 -22.35 28.26 -20.20
CA LYS A 3 -22.83 27.40 -21.30
C LYS A 3 -21.99 26.14 -21.46
N ILE A 4 -20.67 26.27 -21.34
CA ILE A 4 -19.70 25.18 -21.33
C ILE A 4 -20.01 24.23 -20.18
N SER A 5 -20.16 24.74 -18.95
CA SER A 5 -20.52 23.89 -17.78
C SER A 5 -21.86 23.16 -17.90
N VAL A 6 -22.78 23.61 -18.76
CA VAL A 6 -24.06 22.92 -19.02
C VAL A 6 -23.95 21.96 -20.22
N MET A 7 -22.92 22.11 -21.06
CA MET A 7 -22.52 21.07 -22.00
C MET A 7 -21.73 19.99 -21.27
N LEU A 8 -20.71 20.33 -20.47
CA LEU A 8 -19.93 19.40 -19.63
C LEU A 8 -20.83 18.47 -18.80
N ILE A 9 -21.71 19.02 -17.95
CA ILE A 9 -22.61 18.20 -17.10
C ILE A 9 -23.55 17.31 -17.92
N LEU A 10 -23.97 17.73 -19.12
CA LEU A 10 -24.85 16.94 -20.00
C LEU A 10 -24.04 16.00 -20.91
N PHE A 11 -22.71 16.10 -20.87
CA PHE A 11 -21.78 15.30 -21.62
C PHE A 11 -21.18 14.19 -20.74
N LEU A 12 -20.73 14.52 -19.54
CA LEU A 12 -20.38 13.58 -18.46
C LEU A 12 -21.55 12.63 -18.12
N ALA A 13 -22.77 13.17 -18.06
CA ALA A 13 -23.99 12.36 -17.89
C ALA A 13 -24.41 11.55 -19.15
N LEU A 14 -23.60 11.56 -20.21
CA LEU A 14 -23.72 10.67 -21.37
C LEU A 14 -22.54 9.69 -21.46
N THR A 15 -21.30 10.12 -21.21
CA THR A 15 -20.13 9.20 -21.15
C THR A 15 -20.28 8.18 -20.02
N GLY A 16 -20.72 8.60 -18.84
CA GLY A 16 -21.08 7.69 -17.74
C GLY A 16 -22.30 6.78 -18.01
N MET A 17 -22.98 6.92 -19.16
CA MET A 17 -23.97 5.94 -19.65
C MET A 17 -23.43 5.02 -20.75
N VAL A 18 -22.24 5.30 -21.29
CA VAL A 18 -21.54 4.42 -22.24
C VAL A 18 -20.69 3.43 -21.44
N PHE A 19 -19.70 3.93 -20.68
CA PHE A 19 -18.82 3.09 -19.85
C PHE A 19 -19.56 2.07 -18.96
N ALA A 20 -20.70 2.45 -18.38
CA ALA A 20 -21.52 1.56 -17.56
C ALA A 20 -22.07 0.33 -18.33
N ALA A 21 -22.30 0.43 -19.65
CA ALA A 21 -22.78 -0.68 -20.46
C ALA A 21 -21.70 -1.72 -20.77
N ASP A 22 -20.43 -1.34 -20.67
CA ASP A 22 -19.28 -2.21 -20.98
C ASP A 22 -18.65 -2.78 -19.70
N PHE A 23 -18.72 -2.06 -18.57
CA PHE A 23 -18.45 -2.66 -17.25
C PHE A 23 -19.51 -3.71 -16.84
N ASP A 24 -20.76 -3.59 -17.29
CA ASP A 24 -21.75 -4.68 -17.20
C ASP A 24 -21.22 -5.96 -17.89
N GLN A 25 -20.50 -5.85 -19.03
CA GLN A 25 -19.90 -7.00 -19.73
C GLN A 25 -18.76 -7.63 -18.92
N VAL A 26 -17.91 -6.82 -18.28
CA VAL A 26 -16.83 -7.31 -17.39
C VAL A 26 -17.40 -8.20 -16.28
N SER A 27 -18.49 -7.75 -15.65
CA SER A 27 -19.20 -8.50 -14.62
C SER A 27 -19.79 -9.80 -15.17
N ASP A 28 -20.42 -9.77 -16.36
CA ASP A 28 -20.94 -10.97 -17.03
C ASP A 28 -19.83 -11.97 -17.43
N TYR A 29 -18.64 -11.53 -17.87
CA TYR A 29 -17.52 -12.42 -18.20
C TYR A 29 -16.89 -13.06 -16.96
N ALA A 30 -16.71 -12.29 -15.89
CA ALA A 30 -16.24 -12.80 -14.61
C ALA A 30 -17.24 -13.81 -14.02
N GLN A 31 -18.54 -13.50 -14.07
CA GLN A 31 -19.59 -14.43 -13.66
C GLN A 31 -19.62 -15.71 -14.51
N GLN A 32 -19.30 -15.67 -15.80
CA GLN A 32 -19.16 -16.87 -16.64
C GLN A 32 -17.94 -17.72 -16.27
N TYR A 33 -16.81 -17.09 -15.92
CA TYR A 33 -15.64 -17.79 -15.38
C TYR A 33 -15.97 -18.48 -14.04
N GLU A 34 -16.69 -17.80 -13.14
CA GLU A 34 -17.17 -18.40 -11.89
C GLU A 34 -18.04 -19.63 -12.11
N ASN A 35 -18.97 -19.57 -13.07
CA ASN A 35 -19.81 -20.71 -13.41
C ASN A 35 -19.08 -21.84 -14.17
N GLY A 36 -17.82 -21.63 -14.57
CA GLY A 36 -17.05 -22.57 -15.40
C GLY A 36 -17.55 -22.66 -16.84
N GLU A 37 -18.19 -21.59 -17.34
CA GLU A 37 -18.63 -21.44 -18.73
C GLU A 37 -17.50 -20.87 -19.63
N LEU A 38 -16.57 -20.13 -19.04
CA LEU A 38 -15.27 -19.75 -19.64
C LEU A 38 -14.11 -20.43 -18.90
N ASP A 39 -13.03 -20.73 -19.63
CA ASP A 39 -11.72 -21.02 -19.05
C ASP A 39 -10.91 -19.73 -18.82
N TYR A 40 -9.78 -19.83 -18.11
CA TYR A 40 -9.03 -18.68 -17.62
C TYR A 40 -8.54 -17.73 -18.74
N LEU A 41 -8.00 -18.27 -19.83
CA LEU A 41 -7.54 -17.43 -20.94
C LEU A 41 -8.67 -16.94 -21.84
N LYS A 42 -9.79 -17.66 -21.97
CA LYS A 42 -11.00 -17.07 -22.56
C LYS A 42 -11.54 -15.91 -21.71
N PHE A 43 -11.51 -16.03 -20.40
CA PHE A 43 -11.85 -14.93 -19.49
C PHE A 43 -10.91 -13.73 -19.67
N LYS A 44 -9.58 -13.91 -19.54
CA LYS A 44 -8.59 -12.85 -19.77
C LYS A 44 -8.70 -12.22 -21.18
N THR A 45 -8.95 -13.03 -22.22
CA THR A 45 -9.20 -12.53 -23.58
C THR A 45 -10.36 -11.52 -23.60
N ASN A 46 -11.50 -11.85 -22.97
CA ASN A 46 -12.66 -10.95 -22.96
C ASN A 46 -12.47 -9.73 -22.04
N ILE A 47 -11.64 -9.82 -20.99
CA ILE A 47 -11.23 -8.64 -20.22
C ILE A 47 -10.39 -7.68 -21.07
N TYR A 48 -9.36 -8.16 -21.77
CA TYR A 48 -8.55 -7.32 -22.68
C TYR A 48 -9.39 -6.70 -23.81
N VAL A 49 -10.46 -7.36 -24.27
CA VAL A 49 -11.41 -6.79 -25.25
C VAL A 49 -12.15 -5.57 -24.72
N VAL A 50 -12.55 -5.57 -23.45
CA VAL A 50 -13.20 -4.40 -22.83
C VAL A 50 -12.17 -3.33 -22.47
N GLU A 51 -10.98 -3.72 -22.03
CA GLU A 51 -9.88 -2.80 -21.71
C GLU A 51 -9.39 -2.01 -22.95
N GLU A 52 -9.14 -2.66 -24.09
CA GLU A 52 -8.80 -1.97 -25.34
C GLU A 52 -9.93 -1.05 -25.82
N GLN A 53 -11.20 -1.46 -25.70
CA GLN A 53 -12.35 -0.60 -26.06
C GLN A 53 -12.47 0.62 -25.13
N PHE A 54 -12.23 0.43 -23.84
CA PHE A 54 -12.19 1.50 -22.87
C PHE A 54 -11.04 2.49 -23.13
N TYR A 55 -9.87 2.00 -23.59
CA TYR A 55 -8.79 2.86 -24.09
C TYR A 55 -9.16 3.60 -25.39
N GLU A 56 -9.83 2.95 -26.35
CA GLU A 56 -10.32 3.63 -27.56
C GLU A 56 -11.31 4.77 -27.24
N GLU A 57 -12.21 4.57 -26.26
CA GLU A 57 -13.13 5.60 -25.81
C GLU A 57 -12.44 6.73 -25.03
N ILE A 58 -11.43 6.41 -24.20
CA ILE A 58 -10.57 7.40 -23.53
C ILE A 58 -9.84 8.25 -24.57
N ASP A 59 -9.13 7.63 -25.52
CA ASP A 59 -8.36 8.34 -26.55
C ASP A 59 -9.28 9.24 -27.39
N GLY A 60 -10.44 8.72 -27.80
CA GLY A 60 -11.45 9.49 -28.56
C GLY A 60 -12.03 10.68 -27.79
N GLU A 61 -12.15 10.59 -26.46
CA GLU A 61 -12.57 11.72 -25.62
C GLU A 61 -11.41 12.68 -25.29
N MET A 62 -10.17 12.20 -25.20
CA MET A 62 -8.97 13.04 -25.06
C MET A 62 -8.70 13.86 -26.33
N GLU A 63 -8.75 13.24 -27.52
CA GLU A 63 -8.69 13.95 -28.82
C GLU A 63 -9.74 15.07 -28.89
N LYS A 64 -10.96 14.75 -28.46
CA LYS A 64 -12.09 15.67 -28.48
C LYS A 64 -11.92 16.81 -27.48
N TYR A 65 -11.46 16.55 -26.26
CA TYR A 65 -11.12 17.58 -25.27
C TYR A 65 -10.01 18.51 -25.80
N SER A 66 -8.99 17.94 -26.43
CA SER A 66 -7.95 18.69 -27.14
C SER A 66 -8.55 19.58 -28.24
N SER A 67 -9.51 19.07 -29.02
CA SER A 67 -10.19 19.81 -30.10
C SER A 67 -11.21 20.88 -29.66
N ASP A 68 -11.78 20.78 -28.45
CA ASP A 68 -12.71 21.78 -27.88
C ASP A 68 -11.97 22.81 -27.00
N SER A 69 -10.69 22.55 -26.69
CA SER A 69 -9.72 23.62 -26.44
C SER A 69 -9.73 24.57 -27.65
N ASN A 70 -9.60 25.88 -27.44
CA ASN A 70 -9.78 26.85 -28.54
C ASN A 70 -8.50 27.01 -29.41
N ILE A 71 -7.61 26.03 -29.33
CA ILE A 71 -6.42 25.88 -30.17
C ILE A 71 -6.85 25.10 -31.41
N ASP A 72 -7.13 25.80 -32.51
CA ASP A 72 -7.30 25.18 -33.83
C ASP A 72 -6.04 24.33 -34.11
N PRO A 73 -6.13 23.00 -34.36
CA PRO A 73 -4.96 22.14 -34.51
C PRO A 73 -3.95 22.64 -35.56
N ALA A 74 -4.42 23.40 -36.56
CA ALA A 74 -3.55 24.08 -37.53
C ALA A 74 -2.52 25.04 -36.89
N TYR A 75 -2.79 25.59 -35.69
CA TYR A 75 -1.80 26.36 -34.94
C TYR A 75 -0.66 25.50 -34.39
N SER A 76 -0.91 24.23 -34.07
CA SER A 76 0.15 23.32 -33.61
C SER A 76 1.14 23.03 -34.74
N ASP A 77 0.61 22.65 -35.90
CA ASP A 77 1.37 22.47 -37.15
C ASP A 77 2.14 23.75 -37.52
N GLU A 78 1.49 24.91 -37.52
CA GLU A 78 2.10 26.18 -37.92
C GLU A 78 3.19 26.63 -36.92
N ILE A 79 3.00 26.39 -35.61
CA ILE A 79 4.04 26.64 -34.59
C ILE A 79 5.22 25.67 -34.75
N LEU A 80 4.98 24.39 -35.04
CA LEU A 80 6.04 23.40 -35.24
C LEU A 80 6.86 23.67 -36.52
N GLU A 81 6.20 24.00 -37.65
CA GLU A 81 6.86 24.39 -38.89
C GLU A 81 7.69 25.67 -38.70
N LEU A 82 7.14 26.68 -38.02
CA LEU A 82 7.88 27.91 -37.68
C LEU A 82 9.01 27.65 -36.66
N GLY A 83 8.85 26.70 -35.74
CA GLY A 83 9.90 26.27 -34.80
C GLY A 83 11.11 25.70 -35.54
N LYS A 84 10.89 24.72 -36.42
CA LYS A 84 11.91 24.16 -37.34
C LYS A 84 12.55 25.27 -38.19
N GLU A 85 11.75 26.16 -38.79
CA GLU A 85 12.22 27.29 -39.60
C GLU A 85 13.12 28.27 -38.80
N ALA A 86 12.83 28.49 -37.51
CA ALA A 86 13.59 29.35 -36.62
C ALA A 86 14.92 28.71 -36.20
N GLU A 87 14.92 27.42 -35.85
CA GLU A 87 16.16 26.69 -35.52
C GLU A 87 17.14 26.70 -36.69
N ILE A 88 16.67 26.39 -37.90
CA ILE A 88 17.46 26.45 -39.13
C ILE A 88 18.06 27.86 -39.33
N ALA A 89 17.27 28.91 -39.11
CA ALA A 89 17.73 30.29 -39.22
C ALA A 89 18.78 30.68 -38.15
N PHE A 90 18.67 30.13 -36.94
CA PHE A 90 19.64 30.30 -35.86
C PHE A 90 20.95 29.55 -36.14
N MET A 91 20.90 28.33 -36.68
CA MET A 91 22.06 27.54 -37.09
C MET A 91 22.85 28.23 -38.21
N ASP A 92 22.17 28.66 -39.27
CA ASP A 92 22.78 29.40 -40.40
C ASP A 92 23.22 30.83 -40.01
N LYS A 93 22.73 31.33 -38.87
CA LYS A 93 22.96 32.70 -38.35
C LYS A 93 22.42 33.78 -39.28
N ASP A 94 21.26 33.53 -39.90
CA ASP A 94 20.52 34.51 -40.68
C ASP A 94 19.54 35.27 -39.76
N ALA A 95 20.00 36.41 -39.26
CA ALA A 95 19.21 37.29 -38.41
C ALA A 95 18.02 37.96 -39.13
N GLU A 96 17.99 38.01 -40.46
CA GLU A 96 16.84 38.52 -41.21
C GLU A 96 15.79 37.41 -41.39
N LYS A 97 16.18 36.15 -41.57
CA LYS A 97 15.26 34.99 -41.54
C LYS A 97 14.68 34.75 -40.15
N LEU A 98 15.54 34.54 -39.14
CA LEU A 98 15.13 34.20 -37.76
C LEU A 98 14.10 35.19 -37.23
N LYS A 99 14.34 36.49 -37.46
CA LYS A 99 13.43 37.55 -37.03
C LYS A 99 12.04 37.46 -37.66
N ASN A 100 11.92 37.15 -38.95
CA ASN A 100 10.58 37.08 -39.57
C ASN A 100 9.78 35.91 -38.99
N VAL A 101 10.44 34.76 -38.79
CA VAL A 101 9.83 33.54 -38.24
C VAL A 101 9.42 33.76 -36.77
N VAL A 102 10.27 34.40 -35.97
CA VAL A 102 9.96 34.77 -34.58
C VAL A 102 8.88 35.85 -34.50
N ASP A 103 8.88 36.84 -35.40
CA ASP A 103 7.80 37.85 -35.50
C ASP A 103 6.45 37.22 -35.95
N GLU A 104 6.46 36.05 -36.58
CA GLU A 104 5.26 35.26 -36.94
C GLU A 104 4.80 34.36 -35.77
N LEU A 105 5.70 33.63 -35.09
CA LEU A 105 5.42 32.93 -33.82
C LEU A 105 4.82 33.86 -32.76
N ILE A 106 5.34 35.09 -32.65
CA ILE A 106 4.83 36.15 -31.76
C ILE A 106 3.35 36.47 -32.01
N VAL A 107 2.81 36.24 -33.22
CA VAL A 107 1.39 36.42 -33.53
C VAL A 107 0.58 35.20 -33.08
N LEU A 108 1.07 33.98 -33.35
CA LEU A 108 0.35 32.74 -32.99
C LEU A 108 0.18 32.64 -31.47
N PHE A 109 1.27 32.75 -30.69
CA PHE A 109 1.17 32.75 -29.22
C PHE A 109 0.36 33.95 -28.66
N GLN A 110 0.26 35.08 -29.37
CA GLN A 110 -0.65 36.18 -28.99
C GLN A 110 -2.13 35.86 -29.20
N ASP A 111 -2.47 35.11 -30.24
CA ASP A 111 -3.85 34.67 -30.50
C ASP A 111 -4.22 33.46 -29.60
N LEU A 112 -3.25 32.63 -29.18
CA LEU A 112 -3.41 31.62 -28.11
C LEU A 112 -3.56 32.25 -26.72
N GLY A 113 -2.95 33.41 -26.47
CA GLY A 113 -3.06 34.16 -25.21
C GLY A 113 -1.92 33.95 -24.21
N ASP A 114 -0.84 33.27 -24.61
CA ASP A 114 0.39 33.13 -23.84
C ASP A 114 1.18 34.44 -23.92
N GLU A 115 1.05 35.32 -22.90
CA GLU A 115 1.76 36.60 -22.87
C GLU A 115 3.26 36.45 -22.53
N ASP A 116 3.68 35.35 -21.90
CA ASP A 116 5.04 35.14 -21.35
C ASP A 116 6.01 34.61 -22.42
N THR A 117 5.66 33.56 -23.16
CA THR A 117 6.40 33.14 -24.38
C THR A 117 6.48 34.29 -25.37
N VAL A 118 5.41 35.08 -25.46
CA VAL A 118 5.32 36.30 -26.26
C VAL A 118 6.22 37.44 -25.74
N GLU A 119 6.68 37.45 -24.49
CA GLU A 119 7.76 38.36 -24.04
C GLU A 119 9.15 37.79 -24.40
N VAL A 120 9.41 36.49 -24.16
CA VAL A 120 10.68 35.84 -24.50
C VAL A 120 11.00 35.91 -26.01
N LEU A 121 10.02 35.61 -26.87
CA LEU A 121 10.18 35.73 -28.33
C LEU A 121 10.51 37.18 -28.77
N LYS A 122 9.99 38.20 -28.08
CA LYS A 122 10.36 39.60 -28.37
C LYS A 122 11.81 39.90 -27.97
N GLU A 123 12.29 39.37 -26.84
CA GLU A 123 13.71 39.47 -26.47
C GLU A 123 14.58 38.80 -27.54
N ILE A 124 14.17 37.64 -28.07
CA ILE A 124 14.85 36.95 -29.19
C ILE A 124 14.88 37.84 -30.45
N THR A 125 13.77 38.48 -30.82
CA THR A 125 13.71 39.42 -31.96
C THR A 125 14.61 40.66 -31.75
N GLU A 126 14.76 41.18 -30.52
CA GLU A 126 15.70 42.27 -30.24
C GLU A 126 17.17 41.80 -30.25
N ALA A 127 17.47 40.59 -29.76
CA ALA A 127 18.81 40.01 -29.83
C ALA A 127 19.23 39.66 -31.27
N ALA A 128 18.28 39.20 -32.11
CA ALA A 128 18.47 38.99 -33.55
C ALA A 128 18.78 40.29 -34.31
N ASP A 129 18.07 41.39 -34.03
CA ASP A 129 18.36 42.73 -34.59
C ASP A 129 19.79 43.21 -34.26
N ASN A 130 20.37 42.75 -33.15
CA ASN A 130 21.75 43.01 -32.75
C ASN A 130 22.76 41.94 -33.24
N SER A 131 22.26 40.80 -33.72
CA SER A 131 23.00 39.58 -34.07
C SER A 131 23.80 39.00 -32.90
N ASP A 132 23.24 39.05 -31.68
CA ASP A 132 23.85 38.49 -30.48
C ASP A 132 23.41 37.04 -30.25
N TRP A 133 24.08 36.12 -30.95
CA TRP A 133 23.78 34.68 -30.94
C TRP A 133 24.01 34.00 -29.58
N GLU A 134 24.74 34.65 -28.67
CA GLU A 134 24.94 34.17 -27.30
C GLU A 134 23.72 34.55 -26.44
N GLU A 135 23.22 35.79 -26.58
CA GLU A 135 21.96 36.22 -25.97
C GLU A 135 20.75 35.42 -26.49
N ILE A 136 20.63 35.22 -27.82
CA ILE A 136 19.55 34.40 -28.42
C ILE A 136 19.53 32.97 -27.84
N SER A 137 20.69 32.32 -27.67
CA SER A 137 20.77 30.95 -27.12
C SER A 137 20.31 30.87 -25.66
N ASN A 138 20.57 31.93 -24.87
CA ASN A 138 20.15 32.05 -23.47
C ASN A 138 18.70 32.56 -23.32
N LEU A 139 18.00 32.82 -24.43
CA LEU A 139 16.60 33.21 -24.48
C LEU A 139 15.73 32.08 -25.07
N ALA A 140 16.23 31.38 -26.08
CA ALA A 140 15.60 30.16 -26.59
C ALA A 140 15.45 29.10 -25.50
N SER A 141 16.45 28.96 -24.61
CA SER A 141 16.39 28.11 -23.40
C SER A 141 15.50 28.67 -22.26
N LYS A 142 14.69 29.69 -22.53
CA LYS A 142 13.59 30.16 -21.65
C LYS A 142 12.22 30.13 -22.33
N LEU A 143 12.15 29.81 -23.63
CA LEU A 143 10.87 29.42 -24.19
C LEU A 143 10.43 28.16 -23.45
N PRO A 144 9.13 27.92 -23.22
CA PRO A 144 8.68 26.59 -22.86
C PRO A 144 9.29 25.62 -23.88
N GLN A 145 9.93 24.56 -23.41
CA GLN A 145 10.31 23.51 -24.34
C GLN A 145 9.01 22.84 -24.76
N MET A 146 8.48 23.31 -25.90
CA MET A 146 7.89 22.42 -26.88
C MET A 146 8.99 21.45 -27.32
N ASN A 147 9.31 20.53 -26.41
CA ASN A 147 9.52 19.16 -26.77
C ASN A 147 8.32 18.84 -27.68
N SER A 148 8.59 18.79 -28.99
CA SER A 148 7.91 17.77 -29.76
C SER A 148 8.23 16.49 -29.00
N LYS A 149 7.20 15.91 -28.37
CA LYS A 149 7.20 14.47 -28.24
C LYS A 149 7.42 13.99 -29.67
N GLU A 150 8.61 13.47 -29.95
CA GLU A 150 8.74 12.48 -31.01
C GLU A 150 7.64 11.44 -30.72
N GLU A 151 6.96 10.96 -31.76
CA GLU A 151 5.69 10.22 -31.66
C GLU A 151 5.90 8.82 -31.07
N GLY A 152 6.27 8.77 -29.79
CA GLY A 152 6.21 7.60 -28.93
C GLY A 152 4.89 7.63 -28.16
N ASP A 153 4.10 6.58 -28.34
CA ASP A 153 2.71 6.43 -27.89
C ASP A 153 2.50 6.36 -26.36
N TYR A 154 3.55 6.66 -25.59
CA TYR A 154 3.71 6.31 -24.18
C TYR A 154 3.06 7.25 -23.16
N PHE A 155 2.12 8.10 -23.57
CA PHE A 155 1.50 9.08 -22.65
C PHE A 155 -0.03 9.15 -22.78
N LYS A 156 -0.69 8.00 -22.65
CA LYS A 156 -2.15 7.86 -22.49
C LYS A 156 -2.62 8.13 -21.05
N GLY A 157 -2.18 9.26 -20.49
CA GLY A 157 -2.42 9.60 -19.10
C GLY A 157 -3.65 10.47 -18.88
N LEU A 158 -4.52 10.09 -17.95
CA LEU A 158 -5.65 10.91 -17.53
C LEU A 158 -5.23 11.93 -16.44
N SER A 159 -5.93 13.07 -16.40
CA SER A 159 -5.80 14.08 -15.34
C SER A 159 -6.71 13.77 -14.16
N ILE A 160 -6.29 14.09 -12.94
CA ILE A 160 -7.09 13.94 -11.70
C ILE A 160 -8.55 14.39 -11.84
N ASP A 161 -8.82 15.60 -12.35
CA ASP A 161 -10.18 16.13 -12.61
C ASP A 161 -11.09 15.17 -13.40
N PHE A 162 -10.52 14.38 -14.32
CA PHE A 162 -11.25 13.42 -15.16
C PHE A 162 -11.43 12.07 -14.45
N VAL A 163 -10.44 11.67 -13.65
CA VAL A 163 -10.51 10.44 -12.84
C VAL A 163 -11.55 10.60 -11.72
N GLU A 164 -11.60 11.76 -11.05
CA GLU A 164 -12.67 12.10 -10.10
C GLU A 164 -14.07 12.10 -10.77
N ASP A 165 -14.20 12.65 -11.99
CA ASP A 165 -15.47 12.65 -12.75
C ASP A 165 -15.88 11.23 -13.22
N LEU A 166 -14.96 10.26 -13.28
CA LEU A 166 -15.18 8.87 -13.72
C LEU A 166 -15.38 7.88 -12.56
N PHE A 167 -14.53 7.93 -11.54
CA PHE A 167 -14.52 7.02 -10.40
C PHE A 167 -15.35 7.52 -9.22
N GLY A 168 -15.51 8.85 -9.09
CA GLY A 168 -16.08 9.49 -7.90
C GLY A 168 -15.00 9.97 -6.94
N SER A 169 -15.16 9.67 -5.65
CA SER A 169 -14.12 9.94 -4.65
C SER A 169 -12.91 9.02 -4.85
N PRO A 170 -11.69 9.45 -4.47
CA PRO A 170 -10.55 8.56 -4.28
C PRO A 170 -10.89 7.39 -3.36
N SER A 171 -10.24 6.25 -3.59
CA SER A 171 -10.29 5.08 -2.70
C SER A 171 -9.20 5.14 -1.62
N GLY A 172 -8.22 6.03 -1.79
CA GLY A 172 -7.21 6.37 -0.80
C GLY A 172 -6.18 7.36 -1.38
N TYR A 173 -5.08 7.56 -0.67
CA TYR A 173 -3.96 8.42 -1.10
C TYR A 173 -2.62 7.70 -0.89
N GLN A 174 -1.66 7.94 -1.78
CA GLN A 174 -0.30 7.40 -1.74
C GLN A 174 0.75 8.50 -1.98
N GLU A 175 1.97 8.29 -1.47
CA GLU A 175 3.10 9.22 -1.66
C GLU A 175 4.05 8.73 -2.75
N GLU A 176 4.15 7.42 -2.94
CA GLU A 176 4.97 6.82 -3.99
C GLU A 176 4.19 6.70 -5.30
N ILE A 177 4.82 7.07 -6.41
CA ILE A 177 4.30 6.89 -7.77
C ILE A 177 5.37 6.27 -8.67
N TRP A 178 4.94 5.64 -9.76
CA TRP A 178 5.85 5.16 -10.81
C TRP A 178 6.19 6.27 -11.81
N ILE A 179 7.46 6.37 -12.21
CA ILE A 179 7.97 7.40 -13.14
C ILE A 179 8.29 6.76 -14.49
N ASP A 180 7.34 6.84 -15.43
CA ASP A 180 7.40 6.14 -16.73
C ASP A 180 8.68 6.38 -17.53
N ASN A 181 9.27 7.58 -17.45
CA ASN A 181 10.47 7.94 -18.22
C ASN A 181 11.81 7.69 -17.50
N ASP A 182 11.79 7.39 -16.19
CA ASP A 182 12.97 6.94 -15.43
C ASP A 182 12.96 5.41 -15.24
N GLY A 183 11.79 4.76 -15.26
CA GLY A 183 11.64 3.31 -15.12
C GLY A 183 11.78 2.81 -13.68
N GLN A 184 11.34 3.61 -12.72
CA GLN A 184 11.43 3.36 -11.28
C GLN A 184 10.32 4.12 -10.54
N SER A 185 10.07 3.78 -9.29
CA SER A 185 9.21 4.56 -8.39
C SER A 185 9.91 5.82 -7.86
N THR A 186 9.14 6.72 -7.25
CA THR A 186 9.60 7.95 -6.57
C THR A 186 8.52 8.43 -5.59
N LYS A 187 8.95 8.79 -4.36
CA LYS A 187 8.12 9.45 -3.34
C LYS A 187 7.91 10.94 -3.68
N LEU A 188 6.71 11.46 -3.42
CA LEU A 188 6.29 12.85 -3.66
C LEU A 188 6.18 13.68 -2.37
N ASP A 189 6.44 14.98 -2.48
CA ASP A 189 6.23 15.99 -1.42
C ASP A 189 4.76 16.13 -0.96
N GLU A 190 3.80 15.75 -1.81
CA GLU A 190 2.35 15.80 -1.51
C GLU A 190 1.67 14.46 -1.85
N LYS A 191 0.86 13.93 -0.91
CA LYS A 191 0.01 12.75 -1.13
C LYS A 191 -0.93 12.94 -2.31
N VAL A 192 -0.90 12.01 -3.26
CA VAL A 192 -1.78 11.97 -4.43
C VAL A 192 -2.83 10.88 -4.28
N PRO A 193 -4.08 11.10 -4.72
CA PRO A 193 -5.11 10.07 -4.63
C PRO A 193 -4.80 8.87 -5.53
N TYR A 194 -5.37 7.73 -5.21
CA TYR A 194 -5.61 6.63 -6.14
C TYR A 194 -7.08 6.24 -6.11
N PHE A 195 -7.53 5.53 -7.14
CA PHE A 195 -8.93 5.16 -7.29
C PHE A 195 -9.05 3.69 -7.69
N GLU A 196 -9.95 2.98 -7.03
CA GLU A 196 -10.31 1.58 -7.30
C GLU A 196 -11.83 1.42 -7.17
N ASN A 197 -12.47 0.84 -8.20
CA ASN A 197 -13.87 0.46 -8.22
C ASN A 197 -14.00 -1.03 -8.54
N VAL A 198 -14.52 -1.81 -7.60
CA VAL A 198 -14.74 -3.26 -7.79
C VAL A 198 -15.92 -3.47 -8.75
N LEU A 199 -15.64 -4.04 -9.94
CA LEU A 199 -16.63 -4.34 -10.98
C LEU A 199 -17.26 -5.73 -10.82
N PHE A 200 -16.50 -6.66 -10.23
CA PHE A 200 -16.94 -8.00 -9.88
C PHE A 200 -16.14 -8.52 -8.68
N ASP A 201 -16.81 -9.24 -7.80
CA ASP A 201 -16.21 -9.87 -6.62
C ASP A 201 -16.88 -11.23 -6.41
N GLY A 202 -16.11 -12.32 -6.48
CA GLY A 202 -16.63 -13.69 -6.46
C GLY A 202 -15.56 -14.72 -6.12
N ASP A 203 -16.03 -15.91 -5.73
CA ASP A 203 -15.30 -17.00 -5.06
C ASP A 203 -13.91 -17.39 -5.64
N LYS A 204 -13.59 -17.03 -6.90
CA LYS A 204 -12.32 -17.30 -7.59
C LYS A 204 -11.71 -16.09 -8.27
N VAL A 205 -12.45 -15.01 -8.49
CA VAL A 205 -11.94 -13.83 -9.22
C VAL A 205 -12.55 -12.52 -8.71
N ARG A 206 -11.67 -11.56 -8.41
CA ARG A 206 -12.02 -10.15 -8.21
C ARG A 206 -11.57 -9.37 -9.45
N VAL A 207 -12.44 -8.48 -9.94
CA VAL A 207 -12.15 -7.64 -11.10
C VAL A 207 -12.40 -6.19 -10.73
N THR A 208 -11.38 -5.35 -10.89
CA THR A 208 -11.35 -3.98 -10.39
C THR A 208 -10.91 -3.04 -11.50
N LEU A 209 -11.69 -1.99 -11.69
CA LEU A 209 -11.25 -0.82 -12.45
C LEU A 209 -10.37 0.00 -11.51
N HIS A 210 -9.15 0.36 -11.92
CA HIS A 210 -8.25 1.16 -11.11
C HIS A 210 -7.73 2.38 -11.89
N ALA A 211 -7.31 3.42 -11.17
CA ALA A 211 -6.55 4.53 -11.70
C ALA A 211 -5.37 4.83 -10.77
N TRP A 212 -4.18 4.38 -11.18
CA TRP A 212 -2.95 4.52 -10.38
C TRP A 212 -2.20 5.81 -10.75
N PRO A 213 -1.78 6.63 -9.77
CA PRO A 213 -1.00 7.83 -10.02
C PRO A 213 0.42 7.50 -10.52
N ASN A 214 0.83 8.17 -11.59
CA ASN A 214 2.09 7.98 -12.31
C ASN A 214 2.68 9.35 -12.71
N GLY A 215 3.98 9.41 -13.01
CA GLY A 215 4.69 10.68 -13.21
C GLY A 215 5.59 10.71 -14.44
N ILE A 216 5.71 11.89 -15.05
CA ILE A 216 6.76 12.21 -16.03
C ILE A 216 7.70 13.24 -15.41
N LYS A 217 9.00 12.95 -15.36
CA LYS A 217 10.03 13.81 -14.77
C LYS A 217 10.61 14.76 -15.82
N ASP A 218 10.10 15.98 -15.92
CA ASP A 218 10.67 17.04 -16.77
C ASP A 218 11.69 17.87 -15.95
N GLY A 219 12.91 17.35 -15.88
CA GLY A 219 14.05 17.97 -15.20
C GLY A 219 13.93 17.92 -13.67
N ASN A 220 13.16 18.84 -13.10
CA ASN A 220 12.92 18.98 -11.66
C ASN A 220 11.42 18.99 -11.30
N GLU A 221 10.52 18.99 -12.28
CA GLU A 221 9.07 18.97 -12.09
C GLU A 221 8.54 17.58 -12.47
N ILE A 222 7.63 17.04 -11.65
CA ILE A 222 6.94 15.77 -11.92
C ILE A 222 5.54 16.11 -12.45
N LEU A 223 5.29 15.75 -13.71
CA LEU A 223 3.98 15.86 -14.34
C LEU A 223 3.15 14.63 -13.95
N LEU A 224 2.30 14.78 -12.94
CA LEU A 224 1.38 13.74 -12.49
C LEU A 224 0.28 13.46 -13.52
N PHE A 225 0.00 12.18 -13.74
CA PHE A 225 -1.13 11.66 -14.52
C PHE A 225 -1.56 10.30 -13.97
N TYR A 226 -2.60 9.71 -14.55
CA TYR A 226 -3.18 8.45 -14.09
C TYR A 226 -3.20 7.45 -15.24
N HIS A 227 -2.59 6.27 -15.03
CA HIS A 227 -2.87 5.08 -15.84
C HIS A 227 -4.15 4.45 -15.29
N VAL A 228 -5.11 4.17 -16.18
CA VAL A 228 -6.38 3.51 -15.83
C VAL A 228 -6.41 2.16 -16.50
N GLY A 229 -6.89 1.13 -15.81
CA GLY A 229 -6.89 -0.26 -16.31
C GLY A 229 -7.89 -1.16 -15.59
N ILE A 230 -8.07 -2.37 -16.10
CA ILE A 230 -9.00 -3.38 -15.59
C ILE A 230 -8.20 -4.58 -15.05
N GLN A 231 -7.86 -4.52 -13.77
CA GLN A 231 -7.16 -5.61 -13.09
C GLN A 231 -8.12 -6.77 -12.80
N SER A 232 -7.66 -7.99 -13.05
CA SER A 232 -8.37 -9.22 -12.68
C SER A 232 -7.44 -10.14 -11.91
N SER A 233 -7.66 -10.24 -10.60
CA SER A 233 -6.91 -11.09 -9.68
C SER A 233 -7.71 -12.35 -9.35
N LEU A 234 -7.03 -13.48 -9.26
CA LEU A 234 -7.63 -14.67 -8.67
C LEU A 234 -7.87 -14.43 -7.17
N GLN A 235 -9.01 -14.88 -6.65
CA GLN A 235 -9.18 -15.09 -5.21
C GLN A 235 -8.66 -16.49 -4.89
N THR A 236 -7.78 -16.59 -3.89
CA THR A 236 -7.36 -17.87 -3.30
C THR A 236 -8.46 -18.44 -2.40
N GLU A 237 -8.53 -19.76 -2.22
CA GLU A 237 -9.47 -20.44 -1.28
C GLU A 237 -9.13 -20.08 0.20
N GLY A 238 -9.40 -18.82 0.57
CA GLY A 238 -9.01 -18.22 1.83
C GLY A 238 -9.29 -16.73 1.95
N GLU A 239 -9.39 -15.97 0.84
CA GLU A 239 -9.61 -14.50 0.86
C GLU A 239 -10.96 -14.11 1.51
N ASN A 240 -11.96 -14.99 1.49
CA ASN A 240 -13.08 -14.95 2.44
C ASN A 240 -12.63 -15.42 3.85
N VAL A 241 -11.76 -14.62 4.49
CA VAL A 241 -11.23 -14.90 5.83
C VAL A 241 -12.36 -14.75 6.87
N ASP A 242 -12.82 -15.86 7.44
CA ASP A 242 -13.51 -15.81 8.72
C ASP A 242 -12.48 -15.47 9.81
N ILE A 243 -12.30 -14.17 10.07
CA ILE A 243 -11.42 -13.64 11.12
C ILE A 243 -11.78 -14.27 12.48
N GLY A 244 -13.05 -14.61 12.68
CA GLY A 244 -13.51 -15.38 13.82
C GLY A 244 -12.82 -16.73 13.94
N LEU A 245 -12.57 -17.47 12.85
CA LEU A 245 -11.80 -18.72 12.92
C LEU A 245 -10.35 -18.51 13.35
N PHE A 246 -9.67 -17.46 12.86
CA PHE A 246 -8.30 -17.15 13.30
C PHE A 246 -8.25 -16.76 14.78
N ILE A 247 -9.14 -15.87 15.23
CA ILE A 247 -9.27 -15.44 16.63
C ILE A 247 -9.62 -16.63 17.55
N ASN A 248 -10.59 -17.48 17.18
CA ASN A 248 -10.93 -18.67 17.95
C ASN A 248 -9.77 -19.69 17.95
N SER A 249 -9.03 -19.85 16.84
CA SER A 249 -7.88 -20.76 16.78
C SER A 249 -6.71 -20.27 17.63
N PHE A 250 -6.51 -18.95 17.77
CA PHE A 250 -5.53 -18.41 18.71
C PHE A 250 -5.99 -18.60 20.16
N GLN A 251 -7.29 -18.39 20.45
CA GLN A 251 -7.86 -18.71 21.77
C GLN A 251 -7.67 -20.19 22.14
N GLU A 252 -7.83 -21.14 21.21
CA GLU A 252 -7.50 -22.56 21.45
C GLU A 252 -5.98 -22.79 21.69
N MET A 253 -5.09 -21.99 21.10
CA MET A 253 -3.65 -22.03 21.39
C MET A 253 -3.29 -21.44 22.75
N VAL A 254 -3.96 -20.37 23.19
CA VAL A 254 -3.83 -19.81 24.54
C VAL A 254 -4.29 -20.81 25.61
N ASP A 255 -5.45 -21.45 25.39
CA ASP A 255 -5.95 -22.57 26.23
C ASP A 255 -4.89 -23.68 26.36
N LEU A 256 -4.15 -24.00 25.29
CA LEU A 256 -3.08 -25.00 25.30
C LEU A 256 -1.79 -24.52 25.98
N TYR A 257 -1.46 -23.24 25.89
CA TYR A 257 -0.34 -22.61 26.61
C TYR A 257 -0.59 -22.61 28.13
N GLU A 258 -1.76 -22.18 28.61
CA GLU A 258 -2.14 -22.25 30.03
C GLU A 258 -2.08 -23.68 30.59
N ASN A 259 -2.37 -24.69 29.77
CA ASN A 259 -2.27 -26.10 30.15
C ASN A 259 -0.85 -26.68 30.07
N GLY A 260 0.11 -25.93 29.51
CA GLY A 260 1.50 -26.36 29.28
C GLY A 260 1.65 -27.45 28.21
N ASP A 261 0.70 -27.54 27.28
CA ASP A 261 0.74 -28.43 26.10
C ASP A 261 1.37 -27.75 24.86
N VAL A 262 1.50 -26.40 24.87
CA VAL A 262 2.15 -25.54 23.86
C VAL A 262 3.21 -24.65 24.55
N SER A 263 4.29 -24.29 23.85
CA SER A 263 5.35 -23.40 24.37
C SER A 263 5.18 -21.93 23.96
N LEU A 264 5.83 -21.01 24.68
CA LEU A 264 5.74 -19.56 24.42
C LEU A 264 6.20 -19.17 23.00
N SER A 265 7.17 -19.88 22.43
CA SER A 265 7.63 -19.68 21.05
C SER A 265 6.59 -20.14 20.03
N GLU A 266 5.95 -21.29 20.25
CA GLU A 266 4.83 -21.76 19.41
C GLU A 266 3.59 -20.84 19.53
N LEU A 267 3.44 -20.13 20.67
CA LEU A 267 2.40 -19.11 20.86
C LEU A 267 2.74 -17.80 20.14
N GLY A 268 4.00 -17.36 20.17
CA GLY A 268 4.48 -16.18 19.42
C GLY A 268 4.38 -16.37 17.90
N GLU A 269 4.75 -17.55 17.40
CA GLU A 269 4.56 -17.96 16.00
C GLU A 269 3.08 -17.96 15.60
N ALA A 270 2.21 -18.52 16.46
CA ALA A 270 0.76 -18.46 16.22
C ALA A 270 0.20 -17.03 16.27
N ALA A 271 0.79 -16.14 17.07
CA ALA A 271 0.36 -14.76 17.20
C ALA A 271 0.69 -13.95 15.93
N ALA A 272 1.97 -13.93 15.51
CA ALA A 272 2.40 -13.23 14.31
C ALA A 272 1.62 -13.67 13.05
N ASN A 273 1.30 -14.97 12.93
CA ASN A 273 0.52 -15.49 11.81
C ASN A 273 -0.92 -14.97 11.82
N VAL A 274 -1.59 -14.98 12.98
CA VAL A 274 -2.95 -14.44 13.14
C VAL A 274 -2.95 -12.92 12.89
N GLU A 275 -1.98 -12.22 13.45
CA GLU A 275 -1.80 -10.77 13.30
C GLU A 275 -1.58 -10.37 11.83
N SER A 276 -0.66 -11.04 11.14
CA SER A 276 -0.42 -10.87 9.69
C SER A 276 -1.67 -11.15 8.85
N ASN A 277 -2.37 -12.27 9.05
CA ASN A 277 -3.55 -12.59 8.23
C ASN A 277 -4.72 -11.61 8.48
N VAL A 278 -4.93 -11.17 9.72
CA VAL A 278 -5.99 -10.18 10.04
C VAL A 278 -5.62 -8.81 9.49
N ASN A 279 -4.37 -8.36 9.64
CA ASN A 279 -3.90 -7.08 9.07
C ASN A 279 -4.01 -7.07 7.54
N ASN A 280 -3.66 -8.15 6.85
CA ASN A 280 -3.86 -8.26 5.40
C ASN A 280 -5.35 -8.17 4.98
N TYR A 281 -6.27 -8.76 5.74
CA TYR A 281 -7.70 -8.65 5.44
C TYR A 281 -8.26 -7.24 5.70
N ILE A 282 -7.94 -6.62 6.84
CA ILE A 282 -8.49 -5.30 7.18
C ILE A 282 -7.87 -4.17 6.35
N ASN A 283 -6.60 -4.28 5.96
CA ASN A 283 -5.97 -3.32 5.03
C ASN A 283 -6.55 -3.39 3.61
N THR A 284 -7.15 -4.53 3.22
CA THR A 284 -7.88 -4.67 1.94
C THR A 284 -9.38 -4.36 2.07
N ASN A 285 -9.88 -4.11 3.28
CA ASN A 285 -11.29 -3.84 3.60
C ASN A 285 -11.45 -2.82 4.77
N PRO A 286 -10.83 -1.62 4.72
CA PRO A 286 -10.77 -0.69 5.86
C PRO A 286 -12.16 -0.26 6.36
N ASP A 287 -13.09 0.06 5.45
CA ASP A 287 -14.51 0.37 5.71
C ASP A 287 -15.24 -0.70 6.55
N GLU A 288 -14.77 -1.96 6.54
CA GLU A 288 -15.36 -3.04 7.32
C GLU A 288 -14.78 -3.15 8.74
N CYS A 289 -13.62 -2.55 9.04
CA CYS A 289 -12.89 -2.66 10.31
C CYS A 289 -13.82 -2.53 11.54
N SER A 290 -14.65 -1.48 11.56
CA SER A 290 -15.56 -1.21 12.69
C SER A 290 -16.70 -2.25 12.80
N ASN A 291 -17.11 -2.88 11.70
CA ASN A 291 -18.10 -3.96 11.70
C ASN A 291 -17.49 -5.30 12.11
N ILE A 292 -16.26 -5.57 11.67
CA ILE A 292 -15.46 -6.75 12.00
C ILE A 292 -15.20 -6.79 13.51
N PHE A 293 -14.46 -5.83 14.06
CA PHE A 293 -14.00 -5.90 15.44
C PHE A 293 -15.11 -5.71 16.47
N SER A 294 -16.19 -4.98 16.16
CA SER A 294 -17.36 -4.88 17.05
C SER A 294 -18.18 -6.17 17.16
N GLY A 295 -17.97 -7.13 16.25
CA GLY A 295 -18.51 -8.49 16.35
C GLY A 295 -17.61 -9.49 17.10
N LEU A 296 -16.32 -9.17 17.23
CA LEU A 296 -15.26 -10.11 17.65
C LEU A 296 -14.64 -9.79 19.02
N LEU A 297 -14.42 -8.50 19.32
CA LEU A 297 -13.71 -8.04 20.52
C LEU A 297 -14.67 -7.37 21.51
N SER A 298 -14.53 -7.69 22.80
CA SER A 298 -15.58 -7.42 23.79
C SER A 298 -15.66 -5.96 24.27
N ARG A 299 -14.57 -5.19 24.14
CA ARG A 299 -14.48 -3.78 24.53
C ARG A 299 -14.26 -2.92 23.30
N LYS A 300 -14.88 -1.74 23.31
CA LYS A 300 -14.73 -0.66 22.33
C LYS A 300 -14.53 0.66 23.07
N GLU A 301 -13.51 1.40 22.69
CA GLU A 301 -13.19 2.73 23.18
C GLU A 301 -13.02 3.68 21.98
N THR A 302 -13.20 4.99 22.19
CA THR A 302 -12.96 6.01 21.17
C THR A 302 -11.99 7.01 21.74
N VAL A 303 -10.90 7.25 21.00
CA VAL A 303 -9.72 8.00 21.40
C VAL A 303 -9.52 9.13 20.39
N ASP A 304 -9.45 10.38 20.86
CA ASP A 304 -9.03 11.49 20.02
C ASP A 304 -7.49 11.46 19.98
N VAL A 305 -6.90 11.00 18.87
CA VAL A 305 -5.44 10.96 18.71
C VAL A 305 -4.96 12.16 17.91
N THR A 306 -3.83 12.74 18.30
CA THR A 306 -3.16 13.81 17.54
C THR A 306 -1.74 13.40 17.20
N TYR A 307 -1.47 13.24 15.91
CA TYR A 307 -0.15 12.99 15.37
C TYR A 307 0.54 14.31 15.04
N ILE A 308 1.81 14.43 15.42
CA ILE A 308 2.73 15.49 14.98
C ILE A 308 3.92 14.76 14.34
N THR A 309 3.97 14.73 13.01
CA THR A 309 5.00 13.99 12.25
C THR A 309 5.84 14.93 11.41
N GLY A 310 7.09 14.60 11.11
CA GLY A 310 7.94 15.42 10.24
C GLY A 310 9.27 14.75 9.85
N THR A 311 9.74 15.05 8.65
CA THR A 311 10.92 14.44 8.04
C THR A 311 12.21 14.91 8.73
N ILE A 312 12.98 13.99 9.29
CA ILE A 312 14.33 14.23 9.83
C ILE A 312 15.35 14.28 8.69
N VAL A 313 15.26 13.32 7.78
CA VAL A 313 16.15 13.16 6.63
C VAL A 313 15.36 12.56 5.48
N ASP A 314 15.50 13.11 4.27
CA ASP A 314 15.22 12.36 3.05
C ASP A 314 16.36 12.55 2.05
N ASN A 315 16.98 11.46 1.61
CA ASN A 315 18.02 11.45 0.58
C ASN A 315 18.14 10.08 -0.11
N ASP A 316 19.00 9.99 -1.13
CA ASP A 316 19.22 8.78 -1.95
C ASP A 316 19.57 7.52 -1.13
N ASP A 317 20.15 7.67 0.07
CA ASP A 317 20.65 6.58 0.91
C ASP A 317 19.75 6.28 2.13
N LEU A 318 19.04 7.27 2.68
CA LEU A 318 18.36 7.23 3.99
C LEU A 318 17.07 8.09 3.99
N TYR A 319 15.97 7.53 4.50
CA TYR A 319 14.74 8.24 4.88
C TYR A 319 14.52 8.13 6.39
N SER A 320 14.00 9.19 7.01
CA SER A 320 13.58 9.16 8.42
C SER A 320 12.51 10.23 8.72
N GLU A 321 11.50 9.82 9.47
CA GLU A 321 10.43 10.66 10.02
C GLU A 321 10.43 10.58 11.56
N LEU A 322 10.27 11.70 12.25
CA LEU A 322 9.97 11.75 13.69
C LEU A 322 8.47 11.89 13.88
N SER A 323 7.89 11.13 14.80
CA SER A 323 6.46 11.17 15.09
C SER A 323 6.17 11.23 16.59
N ILE A 324 5.32 12.18 16.96
CA ILE A 324 4.83 12.36 18.34
C ILE A 324 3.32 12.16 18.34
N ASN A 325 2.86 11.16 19.10
CA ASN A 325 1.46 10.82 19.25
C ASN A 325 0.94 11.39 20.58
N HIS A 326 -0.22 12.05 20.56
CA HIS A 326 -0.96 12.52 21.73
C HIS A 326 -2.32 11.82 21.77
N ASP A 327 -2.45 10.84 22.67
CA ASP A 327 -3.63 10.02 22.89
C ASP A 327 -4.50 10.64 23.98
N VAL A 328 -5.71 11.09 23.65
CA VAL A 328 -6.68 11.59 24.65
C VAL A 328 -7.71 10.49 24.96
N LYS A 329 -7.51 9.77 26.06
CA LYS A 329 -8.43 8.78 26.63
C LYS A 329 -9.26 9.44 27.74
N SER A 330 -10.41 8.86 28.12
CA SER A 330 -11.50 9.64 28.76
C SER A 330 -11.15 10.36 30.07
N ASP A 331 -10.15 9.86 30.79
CA ASP A 331 -9.61 10.42 32.03
C ASP A 331 -8.06 10.44 32.04
N GLU A 332 -7.40 10.15 30.91
CA GLU A 332 -5.93 10.03 30.76
C GLU A 332 -5.45 10.62 29.42
N ASP A 333 -4.69 11.72 29.45
CA ASP A 333 -3.88 12.17 28.30
C ASP A 333 -2.55 11.38 28.31
N ASN A 334 -2.07 10.88 27.17
CA ASN A 334 -0.75 10.23 27.04
C ASN A 334 0.03 10.78 25.84
N PHE A 335 1.36 10.83 25.95
CA PHE A 335 2.26 11.36 24.90
C PHE A 335 3.40 10.37 24.65
N HIS A 336 3.56 9.95 23.39
CA HIS A 336 4.61 9.04 22.94
C HIS A 336 5.40 9.64 21.79
N ILE A 337 6.69 9.36 21.71
CA ILE A 337 7.58 9.74 20.61
C ILE A 337 8.32 8.52 20.10
N TRP A 338 8.33 8.37 18.78
CA TRP A 338 8.98 7.30 18.02
C TRP A 338 9.53 7.90 16.72
N ALA A 339 10.33 7.13 15.97
CA ALA A 339 10.83 7.56 14.66
C ALA A 339 10.80 6.41 13.65
N HIS A 340 10.32 6.71 12.44
CA HIS A 340 10.55 5.86 11.28
C HIS A 340 11.97 6.12 10.77
N ILE A 341 12.75 5.06 10.54
CA ILE A 341 14.12 5.13 10.01
C ILE A 341 14.31 3.97 9.03
N GLU A 342 14.46 4.30 7.75
CA GLU A 342 14.45 3.39 6.60
C GLU A 342 15.68 3.65 5.70
N SER A 343 16.34 2.60 5.24
CA SER A 343 17.49 2.71 4.34
C SER A 343 17.05 2.56 2.88
N ARG A 344 17.20 3.60 2.06
CA ARG A 344 16.89 3.52 0.61
C ARG A 344 17.89 2.66 -0.16
N ASN A 345 19.13 2.56 0.34
CA ASN A 345 20.03 1.46 -0.01
C ASN A 345 19.80 0.30 0.96
N LYS A 346 19.53 -0.91 0.46
CA LYS A 346 19.42 -2.14 1.27
C LYS A 346 20.76 -2.46 1.99
N GLU A 347 20.91 -2.01 3.23
CA GLU A 347 21.94 -2.45 4.18
C GLU A 347 21.26 -3.08 5.41
N GLU A 348 21.79 -4.22 5.85
CA GLU A 348 21.39 -4.94 7.07
C GLU A 348 21.41 -4.03 8.32
N ILE A 349 20.35 -4.09 9.13
CA ILE A 349 20.34 -3.55 10.49
C ILE A 349 20.02 -4.66 11.49
N GLY A 350 21.03 -5.13 12.21
CA GLY A 350 20.80 -5.96 13.39
C GLY A 350 20.28 -5.11 14.55
N ASP A 351 19.05 -5.38 15.00
CA ASP A 351 18.44 -4.67 16.13
C ASP A 351 19.10 -5.05 17.47
N GLU A 352 20.08 -4.23 17.88
CA GLU A 352 20.64 -4.27 19.24
C GLU A 352 19.69 -3.57 20.23
N HIS A 353 18.95 -4.32 21.04
CA HIS A 353 18.18 -3.76 22.17
C HIS A 353 19.09 -3.02 23.16
N PHE A 354 18.82 -1.71 23.38
CA PHE A 354 19.54 -0.87 24.35
C PHE A 354 18.73 -0.63 25.63
N ASP A 355 19.06 -1.37 26.70
CA ASP A 355 18.54 -1.16 28.06
C ASP A 355 19.04 0.17 28.65
N SER A 356 18.35 1.25 28.31
CA SER A 356 18.69 2.65 28.65
C SER A 356 18.34 2.98 30.11
N GLY A 357 19.12 2.45 31.05
CA GLY A 357 18.97 2.64 32.50
C GLY A 357 19.15 4.09 32.98
N TYR A 358 18.15 4.94 32.74
CA TYR A 358 18.12 6.37 33.04
C TYR A 358 17.19 6.67 34.23
N ALA A 359 17.64 7.49 35.18
CA ALA A 359 16.92 7.71 36.45
C ALA A 359 15.90 8.84 36.33
N TRP A 360 14.61 8.49 36.39
CA TRP A 360 13.47 9.42 36.32
C TRP A 360 13.49 10.51 37.42
N GLU A 361 14.10 10.19 38.59
CA GLU A 361 14.29 11.13 39.71
C GLU A 361 15.04 12.42 39.33
N ASP A 362 15.99 12.35 38.39
CA ASP A 362 16.75 13.52 37.91
C ASP A 362 15.89 14.46 37.05
N LEU A 363 14.74 14.00 36.52
CA LEU A 363 13.77 14.85 35.81
C LEU A 363 12.80 15.50 36.79
N HIS A 364 12.23 14.70 37.70
CA HIS A 364 11.19 15.11 38.63
C HIS A 364 11.60 16.28 39.55
N ASN A 365 12.89 16.36 39.90
CA ASN A 365 13.42 17.42 40.77
C ASN A 365 13.69 18.78 40.08
N ASN A 366 13.59 18.88 38.75
CA ASN A 366 13.91 20.10 37.99
C ASN A 366 12.73 21.10 37.91
N GLU A 367 12.99 22.38 37.62
CA GLU A 367 11.91 23.31 37.22
C GLU A 367 11.33 22.89 35.85
N ILE A 368 10.03 23.13 35.59
CA ILE A 368 9.38 22.66 34.35
C ILE A 368 10.01 23.23 33.07
N GLU A 369 10.58 24.43 33.14
CA GLU A 369 11.40 25.02 32.07
C GLU A 369 12.71 24.24 31.86
N GLU A 370 13.33 23.70 32.92
CA GLU A 370 14.55 22.88 32.82
C GLU A 370 14.24 21.50 32.20
N VAL A 371 13.09 20.89 32.54
CA VAL A 371 12.58 19.68 31.86
C VAL A 371 12.34 19.95 30.37
N LYS A 372 11.65 21.04 30.03
CA LYS A 372 11.41 21.45 28.63
C LYS A 372 12.70 21.71 27.84
N ASN A 373 13.66 22.44 28.41
CA ASN A 373 14.94 22.69 27.74
C ASN A 373 15.76 21.39 27.59
N GLY A 374 15.67 20.45 28.54
CA GLY A 374 16.32 19.14 28.43
C GLY A 374 15.73 18.26 27.33
N PHE A 375 14.39 18.25 27.17
CA PHE A 375 13.74 17.58 26.04
C PHE A 375 14.18 18.18 24.69
N ILE A 376 14.22 19.52 24.58
CA ILE A 376 14.69 20.19 23.36
C ILE A 376 16.16 19.85 23.08
N GLU A 377 17.07 19.96 24.06
CA GLU A 377 18.50 19.68 23.88
C GLU A 377 18.76 18.21 23.49
N MET A 378 18.01 17.26 24.08
CA MET A 378 18.09 15.84 23.72
C MET A 378 17.52 15.53 22.33
N LEU A 379 16.42 16.17 21.93
CA LEU A 379 15.81 15.94 20.61
C LEU A 379 16.60 16.62 19.48
N ASP A 380 17.20 17.78 19.75
CA ASP A 380 18.14 18.47 18.84
C ASP A 380 19.40 17.61 18.63
N ASP A 381 20.02 17.08 19.70
CA ASP A 381 21.17 16.16 19.62
C ASP A 381 20.84 14.88 18.83
N VAL A 382 19.69 14.23 19.08
CA VAL A 382 19.24 13.03 18.34
C VAL A 382 19.03 13.33 16.85
N VAL A 383 18.38 14.45 16.53
CA VAL A 383 18.12 14.87 15.15
C VAL A 383 19.42 15.23 14.41
N ASP A 384 20.38 15.90 15.06
CA ASP A 384 21.67 16.24 14.44
C ASP A 384 22.54 14.98 14.21
N GLU A 385 22.51 13.97 15.10
CA GLU A 385 23.26 12.73 14.91
C GLU A 385 22.62 11.83 13.83
N ILE A 386 21.29 11.73 13.76
CA ILE A 386 20.56 11.10 12.62
C ILE A 386 20.90 11.81 11.30
N LYS A 387 20.86 13.15 11.26
CA LYS A 387 21.28 13.97 10.09
C LYS A 387 22.77 13.86 9.76
N SER A 388 23.59 13.26 10.64
CA SER A 388 25.02 13.02 10.42
C SER A 388 25.37 11.56 10.08
N SER A 389 24.41 10.65 10.28
CA SER A 389 24.55 9.21 10.07
C SER A 389 24.80 8.88 8.59
N ASN A 390 25.52 7.78 8.34
CA ASN A 390 25.94 7.38 6.99
C ASN A 390 25.27 6.07 6.54
N SER A 391 24.42 5.50 7.41
CA SER A 391 23.60 4.32 7.24
C SER A 391 22.32 4.51 8.07
N ALA A 392 21.24 3.80 7.75
CA ALA A 392 20.08 3.73 8.63
C ALA A 392 20.40 3.00 9.96
N SER A 393 21.36 2.07 9.95
CA SER A 393 21.83 1.34 11.13
C SER A 393 22.35 2.29 12.22
N ASP A 394 23.24 3.23 11.86
CA ASP A 394 23.77 4.23 12.79
C ASP A 394 22.65 5.11 13.38
N ALA A 395 21.72 5.56 12.52
CA ALA A 395 20.62 6.45 12.88
C ALA A 395 19.61 5.77 13.82
N ARG A 396 19.16 4.55 13.48
CA ARG A 396 18.25 3.73 14.29
C ARG A 396 18.86 3.40 15.65
N LYS A 397 20.14 3.02 15.66
CA LYS A 397 20.90 2.72 16.88
C LYS A 397 20.95 3.90 17.85
N GLU A 398 21.27 5.09 17.37
CA GLU A 398 21.28 6.27 18.24
C GLU A 398 19.85 6.60 18.72
N PHE A 399 18.85 6.60 17.82
CA PHE A 399 17.48 6.91 18.17
C PHE A 399 16.92 6.02 19.28
N TYR A 400 16.92 4.68 19.11
CA TYR A 400 16.41 3.76 20.14
C TYR A 400 17.22 3.83 21.45
N SER A 401 18.50 4.22 21.40
CA SER A 401 19.27 4.42 22.62
C SER A 401 18.79 5.63 23.45
N GLN A 402 18.10 6.61 22.84
CA GLN A 402 17.59 7.84 23.47
C GLN A 402 16.06 7.90 23.58
N GLU A 403 15.30 7.16 22.76
CA GLU A 403 13.84 7.14 22.69
C GLU A 403 13.18 6.96 24.06
N GLN A 404 13.61 5.96 24.84
CA GLN A 404 13.09 5.72 26.19
C GLN A 404 13.29 6.95 27.10
N LYS A 405 14.37 7.73 26.90
CA LYS A 405 14.62 8.97 27.65
C LYS A 405 13.71 10.10 27.18
N LEU A 406 13.52 10.25 25.87
CA LEU A 406 12.58 11.22 25.29
C LEU A 406 11.14 10.96 25.76
N ASN A 407 10.70 9.70 25.76
CA ASN A 407 9.40 9.27 26.31
C ASN A 407 9.29 9.52 27.84
N ASN A 408 10.37 9.35 28.60
CA ASN A 408 10.41 9.74 30.01
C ASN A 408 10.27 11.27 30.22
N TYR A 409 10.91 12.09 29.38
CA TYR A 409 10.72 13.55 29.38
C TYR A 409 9.28 13.94 29.04
N LEU A 410 8.65 13.29 28.04
CA LEU A 410 7.25 13.52 27.68
C LEU A 410 6.30 13.13 28.82
N SER A 411 6.52 11.97 29.46
CA SER A 411 5.72 11.48 30.57
C SER A 411 5.74 12.43 31.77
N GLU A 412 6.90 12.96 32.14
CA GLU A 412 7.05 13.96 33.21
C GLU A 412 6.44 15.32 32.85
N LEU A 413 6.53 15.77 31.58
CA LEU A 413 5.86 16.98 31.11
C LEU A 413 4.32 16.84 31.12
N ASN A 414 3.82 15.67 30.74
CA ASN A 414 2.40 15.32 30.74
C ASN A 414 1.83 15.22 32.17
N TRP A 415 2.51 14.48 33.07
CA TRP A 415 2.10 14.37 34.47
C TRP A 415 1.99 15.76 35.13
N ARG A 416 2.95 16.66 34.92
CA ARG A 416 2.87 18.05 35.44
C ARG A 416 1.74 18.87 34.82
N ALA A 417 1.38 18.63 33.56
CA ALA A 417 0.24 19.29 32.93
C ALA A 417 -1.09 18.88 33.61
N GLN A 418 -1.23 17.60 33.94
CA GLN A 418 -2.40 17.04 34.63
C GLN A 418 -2.47 17.47 36.11
N GLU A 419 -1.38 17.30 36.87
CA GLU A 419 -1.35 17.48 38.33
C GLU A 419 -1.31 18.97 38.74
N ASP A 420 -0.29 19.72 38.32
CA ASP A 420 -0.07 21.11 38.77
C ASP A 420 -1.05 22.12 38.14
N ASN A 421 -1.69 21.78 37.01
CA ASN A 421 -2.50 22.68 36.17
C ASN A 421 -1.72 23.91 35.64
N ASP A 422 -0.38 23.88 35.66
CA ASP A 422 0.49 24.98 35.18
C ASP A 422 0.63 25.00 33.65
N ILE A 423 0.28 23.90 32.96
CA ILE A 423 0.21 23.75 31.51
C ILE A 423 -1.05 22.91 31.19
N THR A 424 -1.86 23.29 30.18
CA THR A 424 -2.92 22.41 29.66
C THR A 424 -2.39 21.47 28.57
N SER A 425 -2.98 20.28 28.34
CA SER A 425 -2.46 19.37 27.29
C SER A 425 -2.46 19.99 25.89
N ASN A 426 -3.34 20.96 25.60
CA ASN A 426 -3.28 21.77 24.38
C ASN A 426 -2.02 22.68 24.32
N GLU A 427 -1.57 23.23 25.45
CA GLU A 427 -0.32 24.01 25.55
C GLU A 427 0.94 23.12 25.59
N LEU A 428 0.79 21.81 25.85
CA LEU A 428 1.83 20.80 25.65
C LEU A 428 1.89 20.37 24.17
N GLU A 429 0.74 20.09 23.55
CA GLU A 429 0.58 19.77 22.11
C GLU A 429 1.06 20.92 21.20
N ASP A 430 0.86 22.18 21.60
CA ASP A 430 1.44 23.34 20.89
C ASP A 430 2.93 23.52 21.19
N PHE A 431 3.42 23.20 22.40
CA PHE A 431 4.85 23.24 22.73
C PHE A 431 5.67 22.19 21.96
N LEU A 432 5.13 20.99 21.80
CA LEU A 432 5.79 19.91 21.06
C LEU A 432 5.83 20.23 19.56
N TYR A 433 4.73 20.75 19.00
CA TYR A 433 4.71 21.25 17.63
C TYR A 433 5.71 22.40 17.39
N ASP A 434 5.72 23.42 18.26
CA ASP A 434 6.69 24.53 18.17
C ASP A 434 8.14 24.03 18.31
N THR A 435 8.38 22.99 19.14
CA THR A 435 9.71 22.37 19.33
C THR A 435 10.20 21.66 18.09
N VAL A 436 9.39 20.75 17.52
CA VAL A 436 9.73 20.01 16.28
C VAL A 436 9.94 20.97 15.11
N ASN A 437 9.13 22.05 15.02
CA ASN A 437 9.32 23.13 14.06
C ASN A 437 10.65 23.88 14.25
N ASP A 438 11.03 24.24 15.48
CA ASP A 438 12.25 25.04 15.75
C ASP A 438 13.55 24.22 15.60
N ILE A 439 13.51 22.89 15.76
CA ILE A 439 14.60 21.94 15.41
C ILE A 439 14.78 21.83 13.88
N GLY A 440 13.77 22.22 13.10
CA GLY A 440 13.83 22.20 11.64
C GLY A 440 13.81 20.78 11.10
N LEU A 441 12.73 20.06 11.39
CA LEU A 441 12.27 18.98 10.53
C LEU A 441 11.58 19.59 9.31
N ASP A 442 11.73 18.94 8.16
CA ASP A 442 10.98 19.30 6.96
C ASP A 442 9.58 18.62 7.01
N ASP A 443 8.64 19.10 6.19
CA ASP A 443 7.30 18.51 6.00
C ASP A 443 6.45 18.27 7.27
N LEU A 444 6.66 19.07 8.31
CA LEU A 444 5.95 18.97 9.59
C LEU A 444 4.41 19.04 9.45
N ILE A 445 3.75 17.93 9.73
CA ILE A 445 2.29 17.74 9.72
C ILE A 445 1.76 17.65 11.16
N LYS A 446 0.57 18.22 11.40
CA LYS A 446 -0.19 18.05 12.65
C LYS A 446 -1.62 17.62 12.32
N GLN A 447 -1.91 16.35 12.50
CA GLN A 447 -3.17 15.71 12.12
C GLN A 447 -3.92 15.20 13.36
N LYS A 448 -5.25 15.24 13.32
CA LYS A 448 -6.11 14.60 14.33
C LYS A 448 -6.84 13.42 13.68
N ILE A 449 -7.06 12.37 14.46
CA ILE A 449 -7.65 11.10 14.03
C ILE A 449 -8.69 10.69 15.09
N GLU A 450 -9.87 10.25 14.64
CA GLU A 450 -10.84 9.57 15.50
C GLU A 450 -10.48 8.07 15.50
N ARG A 451 -9.74 7.62 16.52
CA ARG A 451 -9.33 6.22 16.69
C ARG A 451 -10.39 5.46 17.46
N ILE A 452 -10.80 4.31 16.95
CA ILE A 452 -11.68 3.37 17.63
C ILE A 452 -10.86 2.15 18.06
N GLU A 453 -10.44 2.12 19.32
CA GLU A 453 -9.77 0.95 19.88
C GLU A 453 -10.78 -0.14 20.22
N TYR A 454 -10.44 -1.38 19.88
CA TYR A 454 -11.12 -2.60 20.29
C TYR A 454 -10.15 -3.48 21.07
N LYS A 455 -10.60 -4.04 22.20
CA LYS A 455 -9.74 -4.86 23.07
C LYS A 455 -10.48 -6.06 23.64
N ASP A 456 -9.80 -7.20 23.75
CA ASP A 456 -10.26 -8.32 24.57
C ASP A 456 -9.09 -9.08 25.22
N TYR A 457 -9.34 -9.68 26.38
CA TYR A 457 -8.29 -10.21 27.25
C TYR A 457 -8.33 -11.73 27.30
N LEU A 458 -7.21 -12.35 26.95
CA LEU A 458 -7.06 -13.79 26.76
C LEU A 458 -6.48 -14.44 28.01
N ILE A 459 -5.37 -13.89 28.51
CA ILE A 459 -4.83 -14.16 29.84
C ILE A 459 -4.93 -12.85 30.64
N LYS A 460 -5.37 -12.94 31.90
CA LYS A 460 -5.27 -11.85 32.88
C LYS A 460 -5.18 -12.44 34.29
N GLU A 461 -3.97 -12.62 34.81
CA GLU A 461 -3.77 -12.94 36.22
C GLU A 461 -3.61 -11.64 37.03
N THR A 462 -4.68 -11.20 37.70
CA THR A 462 -4.56 -10.18 38.75
C THR A 462 -4.16 -10.80 40.08
N VAL A 463 -3.15 -10.21 40.72
CA VAL A 463 -2.80 -10.48 42.11
C VAL A 463 -3.46 -9.41 42.97
N GLU A 464 -4.40 -9.82 43.84
CA GLU A 464 -4.95 -8.94 44.87
C GLU A 464 -3.90 -8.71 45.98
N ILE A 465 -3.07 -7.69 45.80
CA ILE A 465 -2.10 -7.26 46.80
C ILE A 465 -2.89 -6.60 47.95
N ASN A 466 -3.18 -7.41 48.95
CA ASN A 466 -3.80 -6.98 50.20
C ASN A 466 -2.83 -6.07 50.96
N ASN A 467 -3.31 -4.94 51.49
CA ASN A 467 -2.56 -3.97 52.31
C ASN A 467 -2.27 -4.53 53.72
N ALA A 468 -1.61 -5.68 53.76
CA ALA A 468 -1.51 -6.57 54.91
C ALA A 468 -0.39 -6.19 55.90
N TRP A 469 -0.10 -4.89 56.08
CA TRP A 469 0.75 -4.41 57.17
C TRP A 469 -0.06 -3.91 58.39
N CYS A 470 -0.64 -4.91 59.05
CA CYS A 470 -0.82 -4.97 60.51
C CYS A 470 -1.54 -3.81 61.23
N ARG A 471 -2.79 -3.46 60.83
CA ARG A 471 -3.72 -2.73 61.76
C ARG A 471 -5.15 -3.24 61.87
N SER A 472 -5.74 -3.90 60.88
CA SER A 472 -7.17 -4.26 60.90
C SER A 472 -7.55 -5.39 61.88
N GLU A 473 -6.60 -6.25 62.27
CA GLU A 473 -6.81 -7.37 63.21
C GLU A 473 -6.27 -7.12 64.63
N GLU A 474 -5.50 -6.05 64.90
CA GLU A 474 -4.91 -5.85 66.24
C GLU A 474 -5.98 -5.60 67.33
N GLU A 475 -7.07 -4.88 67.01
CA GLU A 475 -8.24 -4.75 67.91
C GLU A 475 -8.98 -6.08 68.17
N GLN A 476 -8.66 -7.17 67.46
CA GLN A 476 -9.30 -8.48 67.60
C GLN A 476 -8.51 -9.47 68.47
N CYS A 477 -7.20 -9.28 68.69
CA CYS A 477 -6.47 -10.06 69.67
C CYS A 477 -6.96 -9.71 71.10
N ASP A 478 -7.38 -10.73 71.87
CA ASP A 478 -7.84 -10.55 73.26
C ASP A 478 -6.65 -10.08 74.14
N GLN A 479 -6.89 -9.39 75.27
CA GLN A 479 -5.89 -8.55 75.97
C GLN A 479 -4.69 -9.27 76.66
N ASN A 480 -4.29 -10.45 76.19
CA ASN A 480 -3.16 -11.26 76.65
C ASN A 480 -2.49 -11.96 75.44
N PHE A 481 -2.56 -11.36 74.26
CA PHE A 481 -2.03 -11.87 72.99
C PHE A 481 -1.42 -10.73 72.18
N TYR A 482 -0.32 -10.98 71.46
CA TYR A 482 0.23 -10.10 70.42
C TYR A 482 0.17 -10.81 69.05
N CYS A 483 0.42 -10.10 67.94
CA CYS A 483 0.42 -10.68 66.60
C CYS A 483 1.84 -11.10 66.18
N GLU A 484 2.01 -12.32 65.71
CA GLU A 484 3.25 -12.87 65.15
C GLU A 484 2.87 -13.82 64.00
N ASP A 485 3.54 -13.77 62.85
CA ASP A 485 3.22 -14.54 61.64
C ASP A 485 1.70 -14.57 61.31
N ALA A 486 1.06 -13.39 61.38
CA ALA A 486 -0.38 -13.17 61.19
C ALA A 486 -1.31 -14.04 62.10
N GLN A 487 -0.85 -14.37 63.31
CA GLN A 487 -1.61 -15.12 64.31
C GLN A 487 -1.53 -14.44 65.69
N CYS A 488 -2.65 -14.37 66.43
CA CYS A 488 -2.62 -13.95 67.83
C CYS A 488 -1.91 -15.02 68.70
N VAL A 489 -0.66 -14.76 69.11
CA VAL A 489 0.16 -15.62 69.98
C VAL A 489 0.00 -15.21 71.44
N SER A 490 0.00 -16.17 72.36
CA SER A 490 -0.42 -15.99 73.76
C SER A 490 0.71 -15.49 74.66
N ALA A 491 0.71 -14.19 74.95
CA ALA A 491 1.68 -13.48 75.80
C ALA A 491 1.51 -13.76 77.31
N GLN A 492 1.48 -15.04 77.70
CA GLN A 492 1.50 -15.54 79.09
C GLN A 492 2.08 -16.96 79.12
N GLY A 493 3.41 -17.09 79.11
CA GLY A 493 4.07 -18.39 79.19
C GLY A 493 4.12 -18.96 80.62
N GLY A 494 4.42 -18.15 81.64
CA GLY A 494 4.92 -18.66 82.91
C GLY A 494 5.00 -17.69 84.11
N ASP A 495 6.15 -17.72 84.79
CA ASP A 495 6.54 -16.96 86.00
C ASP A 495 8.03 -16.56 85.77
N GLU A 496 8.30 -15.56 84.91
CA GLU A 496 9.68 -15.16 84.56
C GLU A 496 10.42 -14.43 85.72
N ASP A 497 11.75 -14.58 85.81
CA ASP A 497 12.62 -13.83 86.74
C ASP A 497 13.57 -12.92 85.94
N CYS A 498 13.02 -11.77 85.54
CA CYS A 498 13.52 -10.67 84.67
C CYS A 498 14.92 -10.07 84.97
N THR A 499 15.81 -10.79 85.66
CA THR A 499 17.07 -10.30 86.21
C THR A 499 18.19 -11.35 86.27
N ASN A 500 17.98 -12.53 85.68
CA ASN A 500 18.75 -13.73 85.94
C ASN A 500 19.61 -14.23 84.75
N GLY A 501 19.29 -13.80 83.53
CA GLY A 501 20.00 -14.11 82.29
C GLY A 501 19.65 -15.47 81.70
N GLN A 502 18.39 -15.89 81.86
CA GLN A 502 17.80 -17.10 81.29
C GLN A 502 16.30 -16.88 81.11
N ASP A 503 15.79 -17.10 79.90
CA ASP A 503 14.47 -17.68 79.59
C ASP A 503 14.10 -18.77 80.62
N ASP A 504 13.32 -18.41 81.65
CA ASP A 504 12.90 -19.28 82.77
C ASP A 504 11.48 -19.87 82.52
N ASP A 505 10.71 -19.20 81.67
CA ASP A 505 9.37 -19.47 81.13
C ASP A 505 9.36 -20.54 80.00
N GLY A 506 10.13 -20.30 78.94
CA GLY A 506 10.26 -21.16 77.76
C GLY A 506 9.80 -20.56 76.42
N ASP A 507 9.48 -19.26 76.32
CA ASP A 507 9.03 -18.59 75.09
C ASP A 507 10.16 -18.10 74.17
N THR A 508 11.40 -18.13 74.67
CA THR A 508 12.68 -17.73 74.05
C THR A 508 13.13 -16.27 74.17
N TYR A 509 12.34 -15.38 74.79
CA TYR A 509 12.81 -14.05 75.23
C TYR A 509 13.54 -14.12 76.60
N TRP A 510 14.38 -13.12 76.92
CA TRP A 510 15.31 -13.19 78.06
C TRP A 510 15.30 -11.88 78.89
N ASP A 511 15.13 -11.99 80.21
CA ASP A 511 15.24 -10.90 81.20
C ASP A 511 14.36 -9.64 80.98
N CYS A 512 14.80 -8.70 80.14
CA CYS A 512 14.08 -7.44 79.84
C CYS A 512 13.65 -7.33 78.37
N ASP A 513 14.03 -8.31 77.56
CA ASP A 513 13.56 -8.47 76.18
C ASP A 513 12.25 -9.30 76.15
N ASP A 514 11.84 -9.83 77.32
CA ASP A 514 10.61 -10.58 77.57
C ASP A 514 9.41 -9.64 77.85
N PRO A 515 8.26 -9.82 77.17
CA PRO A 515 7.09 -8.93 77.31
C PRO A 515 6.33 -9.06 78.64
N ASP A 516 6.50 -10.12 79.43
CA ASP A 516 5.95 -10.24 80.80
C ASP A 516 6.77 -9.45 81.85
N CYS A 517 7.87 -8.78 81.45
CA CYS A 517 8.84 -8.12 82.33
C CYS A 517 8.84 -6.57 82.35
N ASP A 518 8.23 -5.98 83.40
CA ASP A 518 8.24 -4.52 83.69
C ASP A 518 9.62 -4.00 84.13
N CYS A 519 10.49 -3.68 83.16
CA CYS A 519 11.85 -3.21 83.43
C CYS A 519 12.00 -1.69 83.69
N GLU A 520 10.98 -0.85 83.44
CA GLU A 520 11.02 0.58 83.81
C GLU A 520 11.25 0.77 85.32
N GLN A 521 10.62 -0.06 86.16
CA GLN A 521 10.72 0.06 87.61
C GLN A 521 12.14 -0.23 88.17
N MET A 522 13.04 -0.84 87.40
CA MET A 522 14.38 -1.19 87.88
C MET A 522 15.42 -0.05 87.74
N TRP A 523 15.23 0.88 86.81
CA TRP A 523 16.19 1.99 86.59
C TRP A 523 16.08 3.13 87.62
N GLU A 524 14.93 3.29 88.32
CA GLU A 524 14.75 4.39 89.29
C GLU A 524 15.49 4.22 90.63
N GLU A 525 15.87 3.01 91.07
CA GLU A 525 16.43 2.83 92.43
C GLU A 525 17.93 3.17 92.60
N GLU A 526 18.77 3.18 91.54
CA GLU A 526 20.24 3.33 91.72
C GLU A 526 20.79 4.78 91.63
N ASN A 527 20.06 5.74 91.06
CA ASN A 527 20.56 7.11 90.80
C ASN A 527 20.08 8.18 91.81
N GLN A 528 20.52 8.08 93.08
CA GLN A 528 20.37 9.16 94.08
C GLN A 528 21.67 9.53 94.83
N ASP A 529 22.47 10.47 94.29
CA ASP A 529 23.14 11.50 95.11
C ASP A 529 23.66 12.71 94.28
N ASP A 530 24.04 13.81 94.96
CA ASP A 530 24.87 14.94 94.46
C ASP A 530 24.49 15.67 93.13
N GLY A 531 23.64 16.71 93.21
CA GLY A 531 23.49 17.74 92.15
C GLY A 531 24.27 19.05 92.42
N TRP A 532 24.08 20.11 91.59
CA TRP A 532 23.89 21.56 91.94
C TRP A 532 24.25 22.58 90.80
N PHE A 533 23.47 23.68 90.72
CA PHE A 533 23.72 25.02 90.08
C PHE A 533 23.35 25.37 88.60
N ASN A 534 22.21 26.09 88.47
CA ASN A 534 21.87 27.28 87.62
C ASN A 534 22.20 27.39 86.10
N GLY A 535 21.20 27.81 85.31
CA GLY A 535 21.32 28.13 83.87
C GLY A 535 20.67 29.41 83.28
N ASN A 536 19.60 30.00 83.87
CA ASN A 536 19.02 31.34 83.58
C ASN A 536 18.52 31.71 82.13
N ASP A 537 17.34 32.35 82.07
CA ASP A 537 16.79 33.21 80.98
C ASP A 537 16.38 32.51 79.65
N GLU A 538 15.41 32.98 78.84
CA GLU A 538 14.51 34.16 78.93
C GLU A 538 13.08 33.87 78.36
N GLU A 539 12.20 34.88 78.26
CA GLU A 539 10.74 34.73 77.99
C GLU A 539 10.34 34.68 76.49
N SER A 540 9.33 33.87 76.13
CA SER A 540 8.29 34.24 75.16
C SER A 540 6.99 33.45 75.39
N ASN A 541 5.85 33.98 74.92
CA ASN A 541 4.54 33.34 75.08
C ASN A 541 4.11 32.65 73.77
N HIS A 542 3.28 31.60 73.90
CA HIS A 542 2.24 31.32 72.92
C HIS A 542 0.88 31.46 73.61
N GLU A 543 -0.04 32.21 73.00
CA GLU A 543 -1.41 32.38 73.49
C GLU A 543 -2.34 31.52 72.62
N GLU A 544 -3.20 30.71 73.23
CA GLU A 544 -4.26 29.98 72.53
C GLU A 544 -5.27 30.99 71.94
N SER A 545 -5.53 30.91 70.63
CA SER A 545 -6.55 31.71 69.94
C SER A 545 -7.72 30.84 69.49
N GLU A 546 -8.72 30.68 70.37
CA GLU A 546 -9.94 29.92 70.09
C GLU A 546 -10.81 30.60 69.02
N CYS A 547 -11.03 29.94 67.87
CA CYS A 547 -12.18 30.20 67.00
C CYS A 547 -13.25 29.11 67.18
N LYS A 548 -14.01 29.18 68.29
CA LYS A 548 -15.23 28.40 68.51
C LYS A 548 -16.40 29.30 68.90
N ASP A 549 -17.61 28.89 68.50
CA ASP A 549 -18.91 29.45 68.88
C ASP A 549 -19.17 30.94 68.50
N GLY A 550 -18.61 31.40 67.37
CA GLY A 550 -18.60 32.83 66.97
C GLY A 550 -19.59 33.28 65.87
N CYS A 551 -19.45 32.78 64.63
CA CYS A 551 -19.97 33.47 63.43
C CYS A 551 -21.48 33.35 63.17
N GLU A 552 -22.17 32.39 63.80
CA GLU A 552 -23.57 32.01 63.51
C GLU A 552 -24.62 33.12 63.77
N GLN A 553 -24.23 34.26 64.38
CA GLN A 553 -25.15 35.32 64.80
C GLN A 553 -25.07 36.62 63.98
N GLU A 554 -24.13 36.76 63.03
CA GLU A 554 -24.01 37.98 62.20
C GLU A 554 -24.24 37.80 60.68
N CYS A 555 -24.06 36.59 60.11
CA CYS A 555 -24.31 36.35 58.67
C CYS A 555 -25.71 35.79 58.34
N GLY A 556 -26.27 34.90 59.17
CA GLY A 556 -27.50 34.16 58.85
C GLY A 556 -27.23 32.94 57.97
N ASP A 557 -28.25 32.45 57.26
CA ASP A 557 -28.23 31.20 56.48
C ASP A 557 -27.43 31.32 55.15
N GLN A 558 -26.17 31.74 55.21
CA GLN A 558 -25.23 31.83 54.08
C GLN A 558 -23.84 31.33 54.49
N ASN A 559 -23.04 30.82 53.54
CA ASN A 559 -21.69 30.34 53.82
C ASN A 559 -20.80 31.43 54.41
N THR A 560 -20.03 31.06 55.44
CA THR A 560 -19.12 31.94 56.17
C THR A 560 -17.72 31.37 56.17
N ASP A 561 -16.73 32.22 55.87
CA ASP A 561 -15.31 31.87 55.95
C ASP A 561 -14.60 32.74 57.02
N CYS A 562 -13.47 32.27 57.54
CA CYS A 562 -12.78 32.81 58.71
C CYS A 562 -11.36 33.30 58.39
N VAL A 563 -11.27 34.45 57.72
CA VAL A 563 -10.00 35.01 57.23
C VAL A 563 -9.52 36.13 58.16
N ASN A 564 -8.37 35.92 58.82
CA ASN A 564 -7.71 36.87 59.74
C ASN A 564 -8.61 37.36 60.91
N ASP A 565 -8.99 36.41 61.79
CA ASP A 565 -9.79 36.61 63.02
C ASP A 565 -11.15 37.31 62.83
N LYS A 566 -11.76 37.18 61.64
CA LYS A 566 -13.06 37.78 61.32
C LYS A 566 -13.87 36.87 60.41
N CYS A 567 -15.14 36.71 60.76
CA CYS A 567 -16.15 36.11 59.88
C CYS A 567 -16.34 36.98 58.63
N VAL A 568 -16.32 36.37 57.45
CA VAL A 568 -16.69 36.99 56.17
C VAL A 568 -17.93 36.28 55.64
N CYS A 569 -19.02 37.01 55.43
CA CYS A 569 -20.22 36.48 54.77
C CYS A 569 -20.04 36.62 53.26
N LEU A 570 -20.09 35.51 52.51
CA LEU A 570 -20.02 35.54 51.05
C LEU A 570 -21.42 35.79 50.46
N GLY A 571 -21.49 36.51 49.33
CA GLY A 571 -22.74 36.92 48.69
C GLY A 571 -22.81 36.49 47.23
N ASN A 572 -23.87 35.78 46.89
CA ASN A 572 -24.14 35.29 45.53
C ASN A 572 -24.64 36.43 44.62
N ASP A 573 -24.25 36.40 43.34
CA ASP A 573 -24.93 37.11 42.24
C ASP A 573 -25.14 36.13 41.05
N ASP A 574 -26.42 35.97 40.67
CA ASP A 574 -26.99 35.55 39.38
C ASP A 574 -26.28 34.54 38.43
N SER A 575 -26.78 33.29 38.41
CA SER A 575 -27.21 32.60 37.17
C SER A 575 -28.29 31.52 37.45
N PRO A 576 -29.14 31.12 36.47
CA PRO A 576 -30.48 30.63 36.79
C PRO A 576 -30.79 29.15 36.46
N GLU A 577 -31.64 28.57 37.31
CA GLU A 577 -32.70 27.59 36.97
C GLU A 577 -32.32 26.39 36.08
N GLN A 578 -31.56 25.43 36.63
CA GLN A 578 -31.95 24.03 36.44
C GLN A 578 -33.26 23.78 37.22
N GLY A 579 -34.17 23.02 36.63
CA GLY A 579 -35.40 22.56 37.28
C GLY A 579 -35.42 21.05 37.38
N ASP A 580 -35.85 20.51 38.52
CA ASP A 580 -36.18 19.10 38.65
C ASP A 580 -37.23 18.69 37.59
N ASP A 581 -37.12 17.48 37.04
CA ASP A 581 -38.21 16.53 37.23
C ASP A 581 -37.70 15.08 37.19
N ASN A 582 -38.38 14.20 37.92
CA ASN A 582 -38.03 12.78 38.02
C ASN A 582 -38.94 11.95 37.09
N ASN A 583 -38.33 11.01 36.35
CA ASN A 583 -38.88 9.67 36.09
C ASN A 583 -40.29 9.60 35.44
N GLU A 584 -40.36 9.56 34.11
CA GLU A 584 -41.43 8.80 33.43
C GLU A 584 -40.98 8.24 32.06
N VAL A 585 -41.08 6.90 31.95
CA VAL A 585 -41.08 6.00 30.78
C VAL A 585 -40.95 6.61 29.36
N SER A 586 -40.00 6.07 28.59
CA SER A 586 -39.89 6.24 27.14
C SER A 586 -41.10 5.67 26.37
N GLU A 587 -42.02 6.55 25.94
CA GLU A 587 -43.12 6.20 25.03
C GLU A 587 -42.87 6.77 23.62
N CYS A 588 -42.41 5.92 22.69
CA CYS A 588 -42.56 6.19 21.26
C CYS A 588 -44.06 6.28 20.91
N LYS A 589 -44.55 7.51 20.74
CA LYS A 589 -45.96 7.80 20.42
C LYS A 589 -46.08 8.70 19.20
N ASP A 590 -46.72 8.15 18.18
CA ASP A 590 -47.28 8.87 17.02
C ASP A 590 -46.24 9.71 16.24
N GLY A 591 -44.97 9.27 16.21
CA GLY A 591 -43.82 10.00 15.61
C GLY A 591 -43.24 9.40 14.31
N CYS A 592 -42.71 8.17 14.36
CA CYS A 592 -41.83 7.60 13.31
C CYS A 592 -42.40 7.58 11.88
N GLU A 593 -43.73 7.60 11.71
CA GLU A 593 -44.40 7.71 10.40
C GLU A 593 -44.05 9.02 9.64
N GLN A 594 -43.50 10.04 10.32
CA GLN A 594 -43.05 11.29 9.65
C GLN A 594 -41.59 11.26 9.16
N GLU A 595 -40.75 10.38 9.72
CA GLU A 595 -39.32 10.34 9.41
C GLU A 595 -39.01 9.22 8.39
N CYS A 596 -39.66 8.06 8.51
CA CYS A 596 -39.45 6.92 7.61
C CYS A 596 -40.50 6.81 6.47
N GLY A 597 -41.53 7.65 6.45
CA GLY A 597 -42.61 7.60 5.46
C GLY A 597 -43.39 6.29 5.47
N ASP A 598 -43.63 5.71 4.29
CA ASP A 598 -44.42 4.48 4.10
C ASP A 598 -43.64 3.17 4.43
N GLN A 599 -42.40 3.27 4.92
CA GLN A 599 -41.56 2.13 5.28
C GLN A 599 -41.99 1.46 6.61
N ASN A 600 -41.52 0.22 6.84
CA ASN A 600 -41.59 -0.39 8.17
C ASN A 600 -40.72 0.40 9.16
N THR A 601 -41.17 0.51 10.41
CA THR A 601 -40.41 1.22 11.46
C THR A 601 -40.29 0.40 12.72
N ASN A 602 -39.18 0.60 13.44
CA ASN A 602 -38.98 0.15 14.80
C ASN A 602 -38.52 1.32 15.68
N CYS A 603 -38.67 1.21 17.00
CA CYS A 603 -38.20 2.20 17.96
C CYS A 603 -37.32 1.51 19.00
N ILE A 604 -36.03 1.87 19.00
CA ILE A 604 -35.02 1.37 19.94
C ILE A 604 -34.44 2.60 20.64
N ASP A 605 -34.46 2.58 21.98
CA ASP A 605 -33.98 3.63 22.90
C ASP A 605 -34.39 5.08 22.57
N GLY A 606 -35.54 5.23 21.90
CA GLY A 606 -36.15 6.51 21.54
C GLY A 606 -35.88 6.99 20.12
N MET A 607 -35.02 6.30 19.36
CA MET A 607 -34.75 6.58 17.95
C MET A 607 -35.63 5.74 17.02
N CYS A 608 -36.11 6.34 15.94
CA CYS A 608 -36.93 5.71 14.91
C CYS A 608 -36.02 5.09 13.84
N ILE A 609 -36.00 3.76 13.74
CA ILE A 609 -35.21 3.04 12.73
C ILE A 609 -36.13 2.64 11.56
N CYS A 610 -35.74 3.04 10.35
CA CYS A 610 -36.48 2.75 9.12
C CYS A 610 -36.03 1.41 8.53
N LEU A 611 -36.88 0.38 8.60
CA LEU A 611 -36.58 -0.99 8.20
C LEU A 611 -37.02 -1.30 6.75
N GLY A 612 -36.94 -0.30 5.87
CA GLY A 612 -37.25 -0.43 4.44
C GLY A 612 -38.69 -0.87 4.13
N TYR A 613 -38.89 -1.32 2.89
CA TYR A 613 -40.11 -2.01 2.48
C TYR A 613 -39.86 -3.51 2.49
N GLY A 614 -40.73 -4.29 3.14
CA GLY A 614 -40.69 -5.76 3.04
C GLY A 614 -41.00 -6.26 1.62
N GLU A 615 -40.82 -7.57 1.40
CA GLU A 615 -40.81 -8.36 0.13
C GLU A 615 -41.85 -8.04 -0.99
N ASN A 616 -42.82 -7.15 -0.75
CA ASN A 616 -43.89 -6.81 -1.69
C ASN A 616 -43.85 -5.34 -2.17
N GLY A 617 -42.94 -4.52 -1.63
CA GLY A 617 -42.75 -3.11 -2.01
C GLY A 617 -43.93 -2.17 -1.67
N PRO A 618 -43.81 -0.86 -1.97
CA PRO A 618 -44.91 0.09 -1.82
C PRO A 618 -46.00 -0.14 -2.89
N PRO A 619 -47.29 -0.30 -2.50
CA PRO A 619 -48.36 -0.48 -3.47
C PRO A 619 -48.66 0.82 -4.24
N PRO A 620 -49.01 0.75 -5.55
CA PRO A 620 -49.26 1.94 -6.36
C PRO A 620 -50.52 2.68 -5.88
N ASN A 621 -50.37 3.95 -5.50
CA ASN A 621 -51.47 4.81 -5.08
C ASN A 621 -52.33 5.24 -6.27
N ASP A 622 -53.61 4.86 -6.23
CA ASP A 622 -54.70 5.29 -7.12
C ASP A 622 -55.64 6.24 -6.34
N ASP A 623 -56.53 6.95 -7.04
CA ASP A 623 -57.39 8.07 -6.54
C ASP A 623 -56.61 9.36 -6.10
N ASN A 624 -56.82 10.58 -6.63
CA ASN A 624 -57.84 11.17 -7.52
C ASN A 624 -59.19 11.57 -6.88
N ASP A 625 -59.22 12.56 -5.95
CA ASP A 625 -60.41 13.43 -5.78
C ASP A 625 -60.13 14.86 -5.26
N ASP A 626 -61.06 15.78 -5.53
CA ASP A 626 -61.06 17.24 -5.31
C ASP A 626 -60.68 17.71 -3.86
N SER A 627 -59.98 18.84 -3.65
CA SER A 627 -60.60 20.17 -3.79
C SER A 627 -59.70 21.40 -3.46
N ASN A 628 -59.85 22.47 -4.29
CA ASN A 628 -59.78 23.93 -4.04
C ASN A 628 -58.96 24.49 -2.82
N ASN A 629 -58.18 25.58 -2.93
CA ASN A 629 -58.59 26.88 -3.52
C ASN A 629 -57.46 27.95 -3.56
N ASP A 630 -57.46 28.88 -4.54
CA ASP A 630 -56.87 30.27 -4.52
C ASP A 630 -55.38 30.48 -4.07
N ASN A 631 -54.40 30.99 -4.86
CA ASN A 631 -54.40 31.97 -5.98
C ASN A 631 -53.05 31.99 -6.77
N ASN A 632 -53.08 32.50 -8.02
CA ASN A 632 -52.08 33.34 -8.76
C ASN A 632 -50.58 32.95 -8.82
N GLU A 633 -49.85 33.10 -9.95
CA GLU A 633 -50.18 33.49 -11.35
C GLU A 633 -48.94 33.25 -12.27
N LEU A 634 -49.14 33.20 -13.60
CA LEU A 634 -48.16 33.23 -14.72
C LEU A 634 -47.62 31.88 -15.25
N GLU A 635 -48.18 31.48 -16.40
CA GLU A 635 -47.72 30.42 -17.33
C GLU A 635 -46.62 30.94 -18.28
N PRO A 636 -45.96 30.02 -19.02
CA PRO A 636 -45.86 30.20 -20.47
C PRO A 636 -46.32 28.97 -21.28
N ALA A 637 -47.10 29.26 -22.33
CA ALA A 637 -47.88 28.32 -23.16
C ALA A 637 -47.11 27.27 -24.00
N GLU A 638 -47.82 26.18 -24.31
CA GLU A 638 -47.54 25.25 -25.42
C GLU A 638 -47.67 25.94 -26.81
N PRO A 639 -47.01 25.42 -27.87
CA PRO A 639 -47.27 25.78 -29.27
C PRO A 639 -48.31 24.85 -29.95
N GLU A 640 -49.34 25.43 -30.58
CA GLU A 640 -50.33 24.69 -31.39
C GLU A 640 -49.80 24.23 -32.77
N ASN A 641 -50.35 23.13 -33.29
CA ASN A 641 -50.26 22.72 -34.71
C ASN A 641 -50.70 23.83 -35.69
N ASN A 642 -50.20 23.82 -36.94
CA ASN A 642 -50.89 24.37 -38.11
C ASN A 642 -50.46 23.65 -39.42
N GLU A 643 -51.31 23.73 -40.45
CA GLU A 643 -51.33 22.83 -41.63
C GLU A 643 -50.84 23.49 -42.95
N ASP A 644 -50.74 22.67 -44.02
CA ASP A 644 -50.66 23.00 -45.47
C ASP A 644 -49.35 23.67 -46.02
N ALA A 645 -48.82 23.33 -47.21
CA ALA A 645 -49.42 22.71 -48.40
C ALA A 645 -48.42 22.04 -49.40
N ASP A 646 -48.94 21.17 -50.29
CA ASP A 646 -48.53 20.86 -51.69
C ASP A 646 -47.11 20.29 -52.00
N ASP A 647 -46.90 19.30 -52.90
CA ASP A 647 -47.78 18.49 -53.78
C ASP A 647 -47.04 17.23 -54.34
N SER A 648 -47.73 16.07 -54.43
CA SER A 648 -47.42 14.85 -55.23
C SER A 648 -46.14 14.02 -54.93
N SER A 649 -46.00 12.71 -55.22
CA SER A 649 -46.85 11.50 -55.43
C SER A 649 -45.88 10.31 -55.69
N ASN A 650 -46.06 8.99 -55.43
CA ASN A 650 -47.18 8.01 -55.34
C ASN A 650 -46.76 6.92 -54.31
N ASN A 651 -47.56 6.06 -53.66
CA ASN A 651 -48.81 5.31 -53.95
C ASN A 651 -48.64 3.94 -54.66
N GLU A 652 -48.51 2.85 -53.89
CA GLU A 652 -49.06 1.46 -54.06
C GLU A 652 -48.42 0.54 -52.98
N GLU A 653 -49.00 -0.57 -52.46
CA GLU A 653 -50.37 -0.86 -51.97
C GLU A 653 -50.39 -2.20 -51.17
N GLY A 654 -50.67 -2.20 -49.86
CA GLY A 654 -51.05 -3.40 -49.05
C GLY A 654 -49.93 -4.40 -48.64
N ASN A 655 -50.19 -5.36 -47.73
CA ASN A 655 -51.42 -5.69 -47.00
C ASN A 655 -51.15 -6.52 -45.71
N ASP A 656 -51.90 -6.28 -44.63
CA ASP A 656 -51.75 -6.91 -43.30
C ASP A 656 -52.27 -8.37 -43.14
N THR A 657 -52.00 -8.95 -41.95
CA THR A 657 -52.68 -10.08 -41.26
C THR A 657 -52.49 -11.50 -41.84
N GLU A 658 -52.54 -12.60 -41.07
CA GLU A 658 -53.25 -12.91 -39.80
C GLU A 658 -52.39 -13.69 -38.75
N GLN A 659 -52.85 -13.73 -37.49
CA GLN A 659 -52.43 -14.69 -36.45
C GLN A 659 -53.21 -16.01 -36.59
N ASP A 660 -52.64 -17.18 -36.23
CA ASP A 660 -53.33 -18.14 -35.34
C ASP A 660 -52.38 -19.22 -34.73
N ASN A 661 -52.88 -19.91 -33.72
CA ASN A 661 -52.24 -20.88 -32.82
C ASN A 661 -51.87 -22.25 -33.45
N GLY A 662 -50.93 -22.96 -32.82
CA GLY A 662 -51.35 -24.15 -32.04
C GLY A 662 -50.65 -25.51 -32.25
N GLU A 663 -50.37 -26.14 -31.09
CA GLU A 663 -50.35 -27.58 -30.76
C GLU A 663 -49.34 -28.56 -31.43
N THR A 664 -48.56 -29.17 -30.53
CA THR A 664 -47.88 -30.48 -30.57
C THR A 664 -48.63 -31.62 -31.28
N ASP A 665 -47.93 -32.53 -31.96
CA ASP A 665 -47.93 -33.96 -31.54
C ASP A 665 -46.84 -34.86 -32.17
N GLN A 666 -46.58 -35.96 -31.47
CA GLN A 666 -45.53 -36.98 -31.62
C GLN A 666 -45.58 -37.92 -32.86
N ILE A 667 -44.50 -38.73 -33.02
CA ILE A 667 -44.47 -40.20 -33.23
C ILE A 667 -44.05 -40.86 -34.60
N ASP A 668 -43.07 -41.78 -34.47
CA ASP A 668 -42.68 -43.02 -35.20
C ASP A 668 -42.09 -43.11 -36.64
N GLU A 669 -40.88 -43.71 -36.68
CA GLU A 669 -40.34 -44.82 -37.53
C GLU A 669 -40.37 -44.80 -39.09
N ASP A 670 -39.18 -44.57 -39.69
CA ASP A 670 -38.41 -45.48 -40.62
C ASP A 670 -39.04 -45.98 -41.98
N PRO A 671 -38.31 -46.61 -42.95
CA PRO A 671 -36.85 -46.82 -43.09
C PRO A 671 -36.23 -46.67 -44.53
N VAL A 672 -34.89 -46.82 -44.60
CA VAL A 672 -34.02 -47.24 -45.75
C VAL A 672 -33.91 -46.35 -47.01
N GLY A 673 -32.67 -45.99 -47.36
CA GLY A 673 -32.25 -45.59 -48.71
C GLY A 673 -30.73 -45.67 -48.95
N GLU A 674 -30.21 -46.79 -49.46
CA GLU A 674 -28.78 -46.97 -49.78
C GLU A 674 -28.34 -46.24 -51.07
N THR A 675 -27.23 -45.50 -51.02
CA THR A 675 -26.32 -45.30 -52.17
C THR A 675 -24.88 -45.15 -51.68
N GLU A 676 -24.01 -46.10 -52.04
CA GLU A 676 -22.56 -45.97 -51.92
C GLU A 676 -22.03 -45.11 -53.08
N GLU A 677 -21.10 -44.18 -52.82
CA GLU A 677 -20.15 -43.69 -53.82
C GLU A 677 -18.76 -43.56 -53.18
N GLN A 678 -17.72 -43.97 -53.91
CA GLN A 678 -16.38 -44.17 -53.35
C GLN A 678 -15.47 -42.98 -53.65
N VAL A 679 -14.89 -42.37 -52.61
CA VAL A 679 -13.73 -41.49 -52.74
C VAL A 679 -12.45 -42.33 -52.69
N SER A 680 -11.43 -41.94 -53.44
CA SER A 680 -10.16 -42.69 -53.57
C SER A 680 -8.95 -41.77 -53.42
N GLU A 681 -7.98 -42.22 -52.65
CA GLU A 681 -6.66 -41.60 -52.45
C GLU A 681 -5.99 -41.20 -53.78
N PRO A 682 -5.39 -40.00 -53.89
CA PRO A 682 -4.39 -39.71 -54.91
C PRO A 682 -3.04 -40.35 -54.53
N THR A 683 -2.29 -40.81 -55.52
CA THR A 683 -0.95 -41.41 -55.33
C THR A 683 0.14 -40.52 -55.94
N ASP A 684 1.10 -40.09 -55.15
CA ASP A 684 2.26 -39.34 -55.65
C ASP A 684 3.37 -40.24 -56.22
N GLU A 685 3.65 -40.04 -57.50
CA GLU A 685 4.93 -40.36 -58.14
C GLU A 685 5.21 -39.28 -59.20
N ASN A 686 6.22 -38.42 -59.01
CA ASN A 686 7.36 -38.31 -59.94
C ASN A 686 8.51 -37.43 -59.42
N SER A 687 9.69 -38.03 -59.38
CA SER A 687 10.97 -37.42 -59.03
C SER A 687 11.57 -36.54 -60.14
N ILE A 688 12.37 -35.53 -59.75
CA ILE A 688 13.53 -35.05 -60.54
C ILE A 688 14.78 -35.07 -59.64
N GLU A 689 15.92 -35.46 -60.20
CA GLU A 689 17.22 -35.59 -59.51
C GLU A 689 18.07 -34.32 -59.68
N GLU A 690 18.57 -33.70 -58.60
CA GLU A 690 19.94 -33.17 -58.41
C GLU A 690 20.22 -33.05 -56.89
N GLY A 691 21.41 -33.28 -56.33
CA GLY A 691 22.60 -33.88 -56.93
C GLY A 691 23.97 -33.47 -56.36
N ASN A 692 24.25 -33.56 -55.04
CA ASN A 692 25.60 -33.28 -54.51
C ASN A 692 25.98 -34.07 -53.22
N ASP A 693 27.27 -34.43 -53.08
CA ASP A 693 27.82 -35.22 -51.95
C ASP A 693 28.51 -34.32 -50.88
N GLY A 694 28.48 -34.69 -49.58
CA GLY A 694 28.98 -33.83 -48.49
C GLY A 694 29.36 -34.50 -47.14
N GLU A 695 30.15 -35.57 -47.17
CA GLU A 695 30.90 -36.22 -46.05
C GLU A 695 30.40 -36.17 -44.57
N VAL A 696 30.08 -37.36 -44.03
CA VAL A 696 29.70 -37.63 -42.62
C VAL A 696 30.91 -37.99 -41.73
N PRO A 697 30.87 -37.62 -40.43
CA PRO A 697 31.31 -38.53 -39.36
C PRO A 697 30.24 -38.61 -38.24
N GLU A 698 29.48 -39.71 -38.16
CA GLU A 698 29.74 -40.80 -37.21
C GLU A 698 30.12 -40.34 -35.78
N ASN A 699 29.12 -40.30 -34.89
CA ASN A 699 29.32 -40.78 -33.52
C ASN A 699 28.01 -41.42 -33.01
N ASN A 700 28.10 -42.57 -32.34
CA ASN A 700 26.93 -43.28 -31.78
C ASN A 700 26.97 -43.17 -30.25
N ASN A 701 25.80 -43.17 -29.60
CA ASN A 701 25.58 -43.79 -28.29
C ASN A 701 24.07 -43.84 -27.98
N GLU A 702 23.42 -44.96 -28.26
CA GLU A 702 22.22 -45.39 -27.52
C GLU A 702 22.68 -45.99 -26.17
N PRO A 703 21.90 -45.85 -25.09
CA PRO A 703 21.83 -46.85 -24.03
C PRO A 703 20.49 -47.60 -24.05
N GLU A 704 20.57 -48.90 -23.81
CA GLU A 704 19.50 -49.90 -23.93
C GLU A 704 18.28 -49.60 -23.03
N SER A 705 17.08 -49.87 -23.54
CA SER A 705 15.85 -49.94 -22.75
C SER A 705 15.83 -51.16 -21.83
N ASP A 706 15.35 -50.99 -20.59
CA ASP A 706 15.02 -52.10 -19.70
C ASP A 706 13.58 -51.94 -19.20
N SER A 707 12.73 -52.95 -19.46
CA SER A 707 11.28 -52.86 -19.35
C SER A 707 10.74 -53.67 -18.18
N HIS A 708 10.01 -53.04 -17.25
CA HIS A 708 9.33 -53.75 -16.17
C HIS A 708 7.83 -53.42 -16.13
N GLU A 709 7.01 -54.35 -16.62
CA GLU A 709 5.55 -54.33 -16.47
C GLU A 709 5.15 -54.63 -15.00
N SER A 710 4.22 -53.85 -14.44
CA SER A 710 3.44 -54.23 -13.25
C SER A 710 2.08 -53.52 -13.22
N GLU A 711 1.00 -54.31 -13.28
CA GLU A 711 -0.40 -53.86 -13.22
C GLU A 711 -0.85 -53.53 -11.78
N PRO A 712 -1.66 -52.48 -11.59
CA PRO A 712 -2.83 -52.48 -10.70
C PRO A 712 -4.11 -52.53 -11.59
N VAL A 713 -5.01 -53.52 -11.48
CA VAL A 713 -5.90 -53.85 -10.34
C VAL A 713 -6.94 -52.74 -10.09
N GLU A 714 -8.08 -52.87 -10.76
CA GLU A 714 -9.34 -52.19 -10.44
C GLU A 714 -9.97 -52.84 -9.18
N GLU A 715 -10.45 -52.05 -8.21
CA GLU A 715 -11.48 -52.47 -7.24
C GLU A 715 -12.60 -51.42 -7.19
N GLU A 716 -13.83 -51.83 -7.53
CA GLU A 716 -15.05 -51.05 -7.28
C GLU A 716 -15.42 -51.13 -5.78
N SER A 717 -15.84 -50.03 -5.16
CA SER A 717 -16.54 -50.07 -3.86
C SER A 717 -17.73 -49.12 -3.79
N GLU A 718 -18.82 -49.59 -3.17
CA GLU A 718 -20.17 -49.01 -3.25
C GLU A 718 -20.39 -47.76 -2.37
N SER A 719 -21.42 -47.00 -2.71
CA SER A 719 -21.92 -45.79 -2.03
C SER A 719 -22.57 -46.03 -0.65
N GLU A 720 -22.28 -45.13 0.30
CA GLU A 720 -23.13 -44.75 1.46
C GLU A 720 -22.83 -43.26 1.75
N SER A 721 -23.71 -42.36 2.21
CA SER A 721 -25.18 -42.20 2.24
C SER A 721 -25.44 -40.96 3.11
N VAL A 722 -26.21 -39.97 2.63
CA VAL A 722 -26.49 -38.70 3.34
C VAL A 722 -27.20 -38.90 4.70
N PRO A 723 -26.77 -38.22 5.77
CA PRO A 723 -27.57 -37.96 6.96
C PRO A 723 -28.32 -36.61 6.88
N SER A 724 -29.55 -36.56 7.37
CA SER A 724 -30.38 -35.33 7.45
C SER A 724 -31.27 -35.39 8.69
N ASP A 725 -31.18 -34.38 9.57
CA ASP A 725 -32.12 -33.97 10.63
C ASP A 725 -31.68 -32.53 11.01
N GLU A 726 -32.47 -31.46 11.03
CA GLU A 726 -33.77 -31.16 11.69
C GLU A 726 -33.74 -31.07 13.25
N GLY A 727 -33.33 -29.90 13.77
CA GLY A 727 -34.24 -29.07 14.60
C GLY A 727 -34.02 -28.91 16.12
N ASN A 728 -34.25 -27.65 16.58
CA ASN A 728 -34.56 -27.20 17.95
C ASN A 728 -33.42 -27.29 19.02
N ASP A 729 -33.45 -26.56 20.16
CA ASP A 729 -34.54 -25.85 20.87
C ASP A 729 -34.01 -24.62 21.69
N ASP A 730 -34.91 -23.82 22.29
CA ASP A 730 -34.60 -22.64 23.15
C ASP A 730 -33.57 -22.86 24.29
N SER A 731 -32.73 -21.85 24.58
CA SER A 731 -32.07 -21.72 25.89
C SER A 731 -31.68 -20.26 26.27
N SER A 732 -32.66 -19.44 26.66
CA SER A 732 -32.42 -18.12 27.28
C SER A 732 -31.71 -18.22 28.64
N GLY A 733 -30.66 -17.42 28.89
CA GLY A 733 -29.90 -17.45 30.14
C GLY A 733 -29.37 -16.08 30.60
N GLU A 734 -30.24 -15.22 31.15
CA GLU A 734 -29.81 -14.01 31.86
C GLU A 734 -28.89 -14.36 33.05
N GLN A 735 -27.71 -13.73 33.13
CA GLN A 735 -26.98 -13.56 34.40
C GLN A 735 -26.66 -12.08 34.62
N ASN A 736 -26.85 -11.61 35.85
CA ASN A 736 -26.66 -10.23 36.27
C ASN A 736 -25.54 -10.17 37.31
N LEU A 737 -24.38 -9.66 36.91
CA LEU A 737 -23.21 -9.25 37.69
C LEU A 737 -22.55 -8.12 36.86
N GLY A 738 -21.96 -7.06 37.42
CA GLY A 738 -21.90 -6.60 38.81
C GLY A 738 -20.91 -5.42 38.89
N THR A 739 -21.34 -4.23 39.31
CA THR A 739 -20.57 -2.98 39.10
C THR A 739 -19.49 -2.68 40.15
N SER A 740 -18.25 -2.54 39.68
CA SER A 740 -17.11 -1.76 40.23
C SER A 740 -16.11 -1.64 39.05
N SER A 741 -15.46 -0.53 38.65
CA SER A 741 -14.88 0.68 39.26
C SER A 741 -13.34 0.65 39.17
N LEU A 742 -12.79 1.40 38.21
CA LEU A 742 -11.46 2.06 38.17
C LEU A 742 -10.27 1.41 38.90
N ILE A 743 -9.20 1.12 38.15
CA ILE A 743 -7.78 1.38 38.49
C ILE A 743 -6.98 1.43 37.17
N THR A 744 -5.83 2.11 37.19
CA THR A 744 -5.03 2.55 36.02
C THR A 744 -3.99 1.51 35.56
N GLY A 745 -3.47 1.69 34.33
CA GLY A 745 -2.33 0.92 33.82
C GLY A 745 -1.82 1.48 32.50
N MET A 746 -0.65 2.12 32.52
CA MET A 746 0.00 2.65 31.32
C MET A 746 0.59 1.49 30.50
N ALA A 747 0.32 1.48 29.20
CA ALA A 747 0.97 0.61 28.22
C ALA A 747 1.56 1.47 27.10
N VAL A 748 2.82 1.23 26.76
CA VAL A 748 3.43 1.69 25.50
C VAL A 748 3.17 0.60 24.47
N ALA A 749 2.82 0.98 23.25
CA ALA A 749 2.65 0.07 22.12
C ALA A 749 3.64 0.48 21.04
N ASP A 750 4.47 -0.47 20.62
CA ASP A 750 5.52 -0.29 19.61
C ASP A 750 5.05 -0.96 18.30
N ASP A 751 4.91 -0.17 17.24
CA ASP A 751 4.61 -0.62 15.86
C ASP A 751 5.90 -0.75 15.02
N TYR A 752 5.76 -1.22 13.77
CA TYR A 752 6.71 -1.20 12.63
C TYR A 752 7.63 -2.43 12.35
N VAL A 753 7.96 -2.57 11.04
CA VAL A 753 8.75 -3.58 10.28
C VAL A 753 9.14 -2.93 8.93
N TRP A 754 9.99 -3.42 8.00
CA TRP A 754 10.58 -4.75 7.69
C TRP A 754 12.06 -4.60 7.23
N PHE A 755 12.83 -5.68 6.98
CA PHE A 755 14.20 -5.64 6.43
C PHE A 755 14.62 -6.96 5.71
N GLU A 756 15.51 -6.88 4.70
CA GLU A 756 16.14 -8.03 4.01
C GLU A 756 17.67 -7.84 3.82
N ASP A 757 18.42 -8.95 3.74
CA ASP A 757 19.88 -9.05 3.99
C ASP A 757 20.82 -9.20 2.75
N LEU A 758 22.13 -8.91 2.90
CA LEU A 758 23.29 -9.77 2.48
C LEU A 758 24.72 -9.17 2.72
N GLU A 759 25.57 -9.89 3.48
CA GLU A 759 26.98 -9.55 3.85
C GLU A 759 28.08 -9.53 2.73
N GLU A 760 29.24 -8.88 3.00
CA GLU A 760 30.51 -9.01 2.22
C GLU A 760 31.73 -9.58 3.03
N GLU A 761 32.50 -10.47 2.37
CA GLU A 761 33.77 -11.19 2.70
C GLU A 761 34.48 -11.12 4.10
N ASP A 762 34.34 -12.22 4.87
CA ASP A 762 35.42 -13.12 5.39
C ASP A 762 36.62 -12.57 6.21
N ASP A 763 36.56 -12.63 7.56
CA ASP A 763 37.72 -13.02 8.38
C ASP A 763 37.36 -13.88 9.62
N ASN A 764 38.07 -14.99 9.83
CA ASN A 764 37.55 -16.17 10.53
C ASN A 764 38.20 -16.43 11.92
N GLN A 765 37.52 -16.06 13.02
CA GLN A 765 37.97 -16.38 14.39
C GLN A 765 36.86 -16.84 15.36
N ASN A 766 36.23 -17.98 15.03
CA ASN A 766 35.67 -18.99 15.95
C ASN A 766 35.86 -18.72 17.47
N TYR A 767 34.86 -18.06 18.08
CA TYR A 767 34.66 -17.97 19.53
C TYR A 767 33.47 -18.83 19.95
N ASN A 768 33.47 -19.31 21.20
CA ASN A 768 32.51 -20.28 21.70
C ASN A 768 32.54 -20.26 23.24
N ASP A 769 31.90 -19.24 23.81
CA ASP A 769 31.80 -19.04 25.26
C ASP A 769 30.34 -19.03 25.70
N ASN A 770 29.98 -20.05 26.48
CA ASN A 770 28.79 -20.09 27.32
C ASN A 770 29.35 -20.31 28.74
N LYS A 771 29.62 -19.20 29.45
CA LYS A 771 30.49 -19.22 30.63
C LYS A 771 30.41 -18.00 31.56
N ASP A 772 29.48 -18.07 32.51
CA ASP A 772 29.51 -17.56 33.89
C ASP A 772 30.27 -16.24 34.21
N CYS A 773 29.55 -15.29 34.84
CA CYS A 773 30.00 -13.96 35.30
C CYS A 773 31.06 -13.93 36.43
N ASP A 774 31.96 -14.92 36.52
CA ASP A 774 32.86 -15.16 37.66
C ASP A 774 34.30 -14.65 37.44
N ASP A 775 34.68 -14.19 36.24
CA ASP A 775 36.09 -13.88 35.91
C ASP A 775 36.53 -12.41 36.01
N ASP A 776 35.66 -11.40 35.92
CA ASP A 776 36.07 -9.97 35.91
C ASP A 776 36.80 -9.53 37.19
N CYS A 777 36.49 -10.12 38.34
CA CYS A 777 37.22 -9.87 39.60
C CYS A 777 38.62 -10.53 39.68
N LYS A 778 39.04 -11.34 38.69
CA LYS A 778 40.34 -12.03 38.74
C LYS A 778 41.50 -11.21 38.14
N ASP A 779 41.23 -10.37 37.15
CA ASP A 779 42.31 -9.79 36.31
C ASP A 779 43.07 -8.61 36.93
N CYS A 780 42.51 -7.89 37.92
CA CYS A 780 43.27 -6.87 38.68
C CYS A 780 44.44 -7.47 39.50
N TRP A 781 44.67 -8.81 39.52
CA TRP A 781 45.84 -9.44 40.16
C TRP A 781 47.05 -9.70 39.24
N GLU A 782 46.95 -9.62 37.91
CA GLU A 782 48.07 -9.91 36.98
C GLU A 782 48.88 -8.66 36.53
N CYS A 783 48.79 -7.53 37.24
CA CYS A 783 49.62 -6.33 37.02
C CYS A 783 51.14 -6.63 37.10
N ASP A 784 51.83 -6.71 35.95
CA ASP A 784 53.23 -7.15 35.84
C ASP A 784 54.24 -6.21 36.53
N TRP A 785 54.94 -6.76 37.53
CA TRP A 785 55.93 -6.06 38.34
C TRP A 785 57.24 -5.71 37.58
N GLU A 786 57.52 -6.25 36.39
CA GLU A 786 58.83 -6.05 35.74
C GLU A 786 59.03 -4.68 35.05
N ASN A 787 57.97 -3.90 34.75
CA ASN A 787 58.07 -2.58 34.10
C ASN A 787 57.43 -1.46 34.94
N GLY A 788 58.17 -0.93 35.92
CA GLY A 788 57.67 0.07 36.88
C GLY A 788 57.54 1.51 36.36
N ASP A 789 56.63 1.76 35.42
CA ASP A 789 55.88 3.02 35.29
C ASP A 789 54.45 2.75 35.79
N LEU A 790 53.86 3.69 36.56
CA LEU A 790 52.72 3.43 37.45
C LEU A 790 51.56 4.41 37.19
N GLU A 791 51.42 4.84 35.94
CA GLU A 791 50.46 5.86 35.46
C GLU A 791 49.52 5.32 34.36
N GLN A 792 49.43 3.99 34.18
CA GLN A 792 48.51 3.31 33.25
C GLN A 792 47.97 2.02 33.88
N CYS A 793 47.06 2.17 34.84
CA CYS A 793 46.02 1.20 35.11
C CYS A 793 44.71 1.92 34.77
N ASP A 794 43.93 1.37 33.85
CA ASP A 794 42.76 2.07 33.29
C ASP A 794 41.56 2.08 34.25
N GLU A 795 40.56 2.88 33.91
CA GLU A 795 39.55 3.34 34.87
C GLU A 795 38.56 2.25 35.32
N SER A 796 38.55 1.09 34.67
CA SER A 796 37.71 -0.07 35.04
C SER A 796 38.01 -0.60 36.45
N CYS A 797 39.27 -0.64 36.90
CA CYS A 797 39.59 -1.11 38.26
C CYS A 797 39.22 -0.09 39.36
N LYS A 798 38.54 1.03 39.03
CA LYS A 798 37.82 1.89 40.00
C LYS A 798 36.43 1.35 40.37
N VAL A 799 35.84 0.47 39.56
CA VAL A 799 34.42 0.07 39.69
C VAL A 799 34.20 -0.90 40.87
N CYS A 800 35.24 -1.62 41.32
CA CYS A 800 35.12 -2.52 42.45
C CYS A 800 35.03 -1.77 43.80
N ASN A 801 33.95 -2.01 44.55
CA ASN A 801 33.69 -1.47 45.89
C ASN A 801 34.88 -1.63 46.87
N LEU A 802 35.60 -2.76 46.83
CA LEU A 802 36.79 -2.98 47.67
C LEU A 802 37.91 -1.98 47.34
N CYS A 803 38.11 -1.68 46.06
CA CYS A 803 39.09 -0.67 45.63
C CYS A 803 38.65 0.75 45.99
N GLN A 804 37.35 1.04 45.94
CA GLN A 804 36.82 2.34 46.40
C GLN A 804 37.00 2.49 47.92
N TYR A 805 36.73 1.44 48.70
CA TYR A 805 36.92 1.42 50.15
C TYR A 805 38.39 1.55 50.56
N GLU A 806 39.32 0.82 49.92
CA GLU A 806 40.77 0.96 50.21
C GLU A 806 41.34 2.35 49.86
N ASN A 807 40.78 3.04 48.85
CA ASN A 807 41.17 4.41 48.51
C ASN A 807 40.51 5.47 49.40
N GLY A 808 39.38 5.15 50.04
CA GLY A 808 38.55 6.09 50.81
C GLY A 808 37.59 6.90 49.95
N ASP A 809 37.22 6.37 48.78
CA ASP A 809 36.19 6.90 47.88
C ASP A 809 34.80 6.29 48.19
N LEU A 810 34.75 5.15 48.90
CA LEU A 810 33.56 4.55 49.50
C LEU A 810 33.73 4.53 51.04
N GLU A 811 32.80 5.14 51.77
CA GLU A 811 32.64 4.97 53.23
C GLU A 811 31.30 4.27 53.47
N CYS A 812 31.28 3.18 54.25
CA CYS A 812 30.03 2.53 54.66
C CYS A 812 29.23 3.44 55.60
N TYR A 813 27.90 3.25 55.63
CA TYR A 813 26.99 4.04 56.47
C TYR A 813 27.23 3.79 57.98
N ASP A 814 26.71 4.68 58.83
CA ASP A 814 26.75 4.47 60.27
C ASP A 814 26.00 3.16 60.58
N LYS A 815 26.52 2.33 61.50
CA LYS A 815 26.07 0.93 61.73
C LYS A 815 26.39 -0.12 60.67
N GLN A 816 27.24 0.19 59.69
CA GLN A 816 27.87 -0.82 58.84
C GLN A 816 29.37 -1.03 59.11
N PHE A 817 29.90 -2.16 58.65
CA PHE A 817 31.32 -2.40 58.42
C PHE A 817 31.55 -2.98 57.03
N PHE A 818 32.66 -2.66 56.37
CA PHE A 818 33.00 -3.29 55.09
C PHE A 818 33.54 -4.70 55.30
N ASP A 819 32.93 -5.71 54.69
CA ASP A 819 33.47 -7.07 54.69
C ASP A 819 34.48 -7.24 53.54
N GLU A 820 35.77 -7.19 53.89
CA GLU A 820 36.90 -7.46 52.98
C GLU A 820 36.80 -8.83 52.27
N GLU A 821 36.06 -9.82 52.80
CA GLU A 821 35.89 -11.16 52.20
C GLU A 821 34.66 -11.27 51.28
N ARG A 822 33.75 -10.27 51.28
CA ARG A 822 32.54 -10.22 50.43
C ARG A 822 32.43 -9.00 49.50
N GLY A 823 33.22 -7.94 49.72
CA GLY A 823 33.27 -6.78 48.83
C GLY A 823 32.12 -5.76 48.97
N HIS A 824 31.36 -5.81 50.07
CA HIS A 824 30.29 -4.85 50.38
C HIS A 824 30.22 -4.54 51.88
N CYS A 825 29.35 -3.60 52.26
CA CYS A 825 29.10 -3.22 53.65
C CYS A 825 28.05 -4.15 54.29
N GLU A 826 28.34 -4.75 55.44
CA GLU A 826 27.40 -5.54 56.27
C GLU A 826 27.02 -4.78 57.56
N CYS A 827 25.83 -5.05 58.10
CA CYS A 827 25.35 -4.56 59.39
C CYS A 827 26.26 -4.90 60.58
N GLU A 828 26.42 -3.98 61.56
CA GLU A 828 26.92 -4.33 62.89
C GLU A 828 26.01 -5.38 63.58
N GLU A 829 26.61 -6.40 64.20
CA GLU A 829 25.89 -7.50 64.90
C GLU A 829 24.94 -6.95 65.98
N GLY A 830 23.63 -6.95 65.67
CA GLY A 830 22.57 -6.36 66.50
C GLY A 830 21.63 -5.39 65.77
N TYR A 831 21.94 -5.02 64.54
CA TYR A 831 21.08 -4.23 63.65
C TYR A 831 20.62 -5.05 62.43
N SER A 832 19.49 -4.65 61.86
CA SER A 832 18.86 -5.16 60.62
C SER A 832 18.28 -3.95 59.89
N ASP A 833 18.37 -3.90 58.56
CA ASP A 833 18.32 -2.67 57.75
C ASP A 833 19.33 -1.62 58.26
N CYS A 834 20.55 -1.73 57.73
CA CYS A 834 21.66 -0.82 58.01
C CYS A 834 22.31 -0.27 56.72
N ASP A 835 21.65 -0.46 55.57
CA ASP A 835 21.88 0.30 54.34
C ASP A 835 21.78 1.83 54.56
N GLY A 836 21.10 2.25 55.63
CA GLY A 836 20.81 3.64 55.96
C GLY A 836 19.48 4.09 55.39
N ASP A 837 18.63 3.15 54.95
CA ASP A 837 17.48 3.41 54.11
C ASP A 837 16.18 2.89 54.74
N TRP A 838 15.08 3.61 54.54
CA TRP A 838 13.84 3.43 55.32
C TRP A 838 12.93 2.31 54.79
N LEU A 839 13.47 1.35 54.04
CA LEU A 839 12.72 0.39 53.23
C LEU A 839 11.74 -0.48 54.05
N ASN A 840 12.15 -0.94 55.24
CA ASN A 840 11.29 -1.70 56.16
C ASN A 840 11.00 -0.97 57.50
N GLY A 841 11.45 0.28 57.62
CA GLY A 841 11.22 1.17 58.78
C GLY A 841 12.29 1.12 59.89
N CYS A 842 12.55 2.29 60.50
CA CYS A 842 13.28 2.54 61.76
C CYS A 842 14.67 1.89 62.01
N GLU A 843 15.73 2.70 61.98
CA GLU A 843 17.04 2.44 62.62
C GLU A 843 17.00 2.41 64.18
N LEU A 844 16.09 1.66 64.80
CA LEU A 844 15.92 1.60 66.26
C LEU A 844 16.26 0.22 66.84
N GLU A 845 16.56 0.19 68.13
CA GLU A 845 16.68 -1.06 68.90
C GLU A 845 15.26 -1.63 69.18
N GLY A 846 14.58 -2.12 68.13
CA GLY A 846 13.22 -2.63 68.18
C GLY A 846 12.69 -3.11 66.82
N GLN A 847 11.55 -3.80 66.81
CA GLN A 847 10.90 -4.32 65.59
C GLN A 847 10.04 -3.21 64.93
N CYS A 848 9.93 -3.24 63.60
CA CYS A 848 9.49 -2.10 62.80
C CYS A 848 7.98 -2.04 62.57
N ASP A 849 7.40 -0.83 62.68
CA ASP A 849 5.98 -0.54 62.44
C ASP A 849 5.79 0.23 61.11
N GLY A 850 4.68 -0.03 60.40
CA GLY A 850 4.30 0.69 59.20
C GLY A 850 3.87 2.15 59.44
N CYS A 851 4.00 2.99 58.41
CA CYS A 851 3.58 4.38 58.47
C CYS A 851 2.11 4.56 58.85
N GLN A 852 1.78 5.67 59.51
CA GLN A 852 0.45 5.96 60.05
C GLN A 852 -0.36 6.89 59.15
N SER A 853 0.34 7.66 58.33
CA SER A 853 -0.15 8.55 57.28
C SER A 853 0.98 8.82 56.28
N ASP A 854 0.65 9.39 55.11
CA ASP A 854 1.61 9.73 54.04
C ASP A 854 2.74 10.63 54.54
N SER A 855 2.48 11.45 55.58
CA SER A 855 3.46 12.32 56.24
C SER A 855 4.57 11.62 57.02
N ASP A 856 4.52 10.28 57.08
CA ASP A 856 5.38 9.45 57.91
C ASP A 856 5.68 8.08 57.25
N CYS A 857 5.33 7.93 55.96
CA CYS A 857 5.95 6.96 55.05
C CYS A 857 7.31 7.49 54.56
N ALA A 858 8.09 6.67 53.85
CA ALA A 858 9.33 7.13 53.23
C ALA A 858 9.02 8.10 52.06
N GLU A 859 9.90 9.07 51.81
CA GLU A 859 9.85 9.83 50.55
C GLU A 859 10.12 8.86 49.38
N PRO A 860 9.45 9.02 48.21
CA PRO A 860 9.66 8.13 47.06
C PRO A 860 11.12 8.02 46.64
N LYS A 861 11.53 6.82 46.20
CA LYS A 861 12.92 6.51 45.86
C LYS A 861 13.04 5.31 44.92
N CYS A 862 14.14 5.22 44.20
CA CYS A 862 14.53 4.04 43.44
C CYS A 862 14.56 2.76 44.30
N SER A 863 14.12 1.67 43.67
CA SER A 863 14.42 0.29 44.03
C SER A 863 15.92 -0.04 43.88
N GLU A 864 16.38 -1.18 44.42
CA GLU A 864 17.81 -1.56 44.40
C GLU A 864 18.40 -1.66 42.98
N ASP A 865 17.58 -2.11 42.01
CA ASP A 865 17.92 -2.20 40.58
C ASP A 865 17.89 -0.83 39.86
N LYS A 866 17.32 0.20 40.50
CA LYS A 866 17.07 1.56 40.00
C LYS A 866 16.18 1.66 38.76
N LYS A 867 15.43 0.62 38.42
CA LYS A 867 14.53 0.61 37.24
C LYS A 867 13.13 1.18 37.54
N ARG A 868 12.72 1.25 38.81
CA ARG A 868 11.39 1.73 39.23
C ARG A 868 11.44 2.54 40.52
N ILE A 869 10.62 3.59 40.61
CA ILE A 869 10.39 4.37 41.83
C ILE A 869 9.41 3.61 42.72
N LEU A 870 9.81 3.35 43.95
CA LEU A 870 8.95 2.86 45.01
C LEU A 870 8.26 4.06 45.66
N ASN A 871 6.98 4.26 45.34
CA ASN A 871 6.11 5.24 46.01
C ASN A 871 5.56 4.63 47.29
N PHE A 872 5.71 5.33 48.43
CA PHE A 872 5.22 4.87 49.73
C PHE A 872 4.08 5.76 50.23
N ALA A 873 2.84 5.38 49.93
CA ALA A 873 1.63 6.07 50.37
C ALA A 873 0.87 5.25 51.44
N CYS A 874 0.11 5.92 52.31
CA CYS A 874 -0.75 5.28 53.30
C CYS A 874 -2.16 5.07 52.68
N GLU A 875 -2.23 4.25 51.64
CA GLU A 875 -3.45 4.05 50.86
C GLU A 875 -4.64 3.57 51.69
N SER A 876 -5.83 4.13 51.40
CA SER A 876 -7.05 3.85 52.17
C SER A 876 -7.94 2.77 51.53
N GLY A 877 -7.33 1.62 51.22
CA GLY A 877 -8.00 0.40 50.73
C GLY A 877 -7.45 -0.86 51.39
N ASP A 878 -8.26 -1.91 51.54
CA ASP A 878 -7.80 -3.19 52.10
C ASP A 878 -6.91 -3.98 51.10
N SER A 879 -6.97 -3.65 49.80
CA SER A 879 -6.20 -4.25 48.70
C SER A 879 -6.13 -3.34 47.47
N TRP A 880 -5.15 -3.58 46.59
CA TRP A 880 -5.20 -3.25 45.15
C TRP A 880 -5.07 -4.52 44.30
N GLU A 881 -5.39 -4.45 43.00
CA GLU A 881 -5.12 -5.52 42.03
C GLU A 881 -3.99 -5.09 41.10
N GLU A 882 -2.96 -5.93 40.94
CA GLU A 882 -1.85 -5.73 40.01
C GLU A 882 -1.87 -6.83 38.94
N ASP A 883 -1.73 -6.46 37.67
CA ASP A 883 -1.68 -7.40 36.54
C ASP A 883 -0.30 -8.09 36.51
N LYS A 884 -0.20 -9.31 37.05
CA LYS A 884 1.04 -10.10 36.99
C LYS A 884 1.36 -10.55 35.57
N GLU A 885 0.32 -10.93 34.83
CA GLU A 885 0.42 -11.50 33.49
C GLU A 885 -0.81 -11.10 32.68
N LEU A 886 -0.59 -10.62 31.46
CA LEU A 886 -1.63 -10.24 30.52
C LEU A 886 -1.28 -10.72 29.12
N LEU A 887 -2.25 -11.33 28.44
CA LEU A 887 -2.22 -11.54 26.99
C LEU A 887 -3.53 -10.98 26.42
N GLN A 888 -3.46 -10.08 25.45
CA GLN A 888 -4.64 -9.39 24.90
C GLN A 888 -4.65 -9.38 23.37
N PHE A 889 -5.85 -9.33 22.81
CA PHE A 889 -6.08 -8.78 21.47
C PHE A 889 -6.31 -7.29 21.57
N GLY A 890 -5.65 -6.53 20.70
CA GLY A 890 -5.99 -5.16 20.36
C GLY A 890 -6.35 -5.03 18.88
N ALA A 891 -7.17 -4.04 18.56
CA ALA A 891 -7.33 -3.52 17.20
C ALA A 891 -7.67 -2.04 17.25
N ASN A 892 -7.40 -1.32 16.16
CA ASN A 892 -7.81 0.05 15.94
C ASN A 892 -8.51 0.17 14.58
N CYS A 893 -9.45 1.10 14.49
CA CYS A 893 -9.92 1.65 13.23
C CYS A 893 -9.74 3.17 13.32
N ASP A 894 -8.88 3.72 12.48
CA ASP A 894 -8.41 5.10 12.56
C ASP A 894 -9.01 5.92 11.42
N THR A 895 -9.95 6.80 11.73
CA THR A 895 -10.57 7.70 10.75
C THR A 895 -9.83 9.05 10.72
N TYR A 896 -9.14 9.32 9.62
CA TYR A 896 -8.33 10.52 9.41
C TYR A 896 -9.18 11.73 8.98
N THR A 897 -8.72 12.95 9.26
CA THR A 897 -9.46 14.19 8.94
C THR A 897 -9.71 14.47 7.45
N ASN A 898 -9.07 13.76 6.53
CA ASN A 898 -9.36 13.80 5.09
C ASN A 898 -10.48 12.82 4.68
N GLY A 899 -10.75 11.80 5.50
CA GLY A 899 -11.74 10.75 5.24
C GLY A 899 -11.14 9.36 5.01
N ASP A 900 -9.81 9.22 5.03
CA ASP A 900 -9.16 7.92 4.94
C ASP A 900 -9.44 7.10 6.22
N GLU A 901 -9.65 5.80 6.07
CA GLU A 901 -9.72 4.86 7.20
C GLU A 901 -8.53 3.90 7.12
N GLN A 902 -7.79 3.73 8.22
CA GLN A 902 -6.79 2.68 8.40
C GLN A 902 -7.22 1.71 9.50
N ALA A 903 -6.68 0.50 9.49
CA ALA A 903 -7.08 -0.57 10.38
C ALA A 903 -5.87 -1.40 10.81
N GLY A 904 -5.66 -1.51 12.12
CA GLY A 904 -4.62 -2.35 12.72
C GLY A 904 -5.23 -3.37 13.67
N PHE A 905 -4.63 -4.55 13.75
CA PHE A 905 -4.88 -5.58 14.74
C PHE A 905 -3.55 -6.08 15.27
N TRP A 906 -3.49 -6.34 16.57
CA TRP A 906 -2.27 -6.74 17.25
C TRP A 906 -2.53 -7.63 18.47
N ILE A 907 -1.51 -8.39 18.86
CA ILE A 907 -1.50 -9.31 19.99
C ILE A 907 -0.35 -8.92 20.91
N ASP A 908 -0.67 -8.48 22.13
CA ASP A 908 0.30 -8.10 23.16
C ASP A 908 0.36 -9.14 24.28
N GLY A 909 1.56 -9.34 24.83
CA GLY A 909 1.79 -10.09 26.05
C GLY A 909 2.72 -9.33 27.01
N TRP A 910 2.34 -9.23 28.29
CA TRP A 910 3.19 -8.62 29.33
C TRP A 910 3.19 -9.44 30.63
N GLY A 911 4.26 -9.29 31.43
CA GLY A 911 4.48 -10.01 32.69
C GLY A 911 5.66 -10.98 32.64
N GLU A 912 6.12 -11.45 33.80
CA GLU A 912 7.35 -12.29 33.93
C GLU A 912 7.28 -13.60 33.13
N GLU A 913 6.07 -14.16 32.93
CA GLU A 913 5.87 -15.40 32.15
C GLU A 913 5.67 -15.15 30.64
N LEU A 914 5.53 -13.88 30.22
CA LEU A 914 5.36 -13.44 28.83
C LEU A 914 6.45 -12.47 28.34
N GLU A 915 7.51 -12.21 29.13
CA GLU A 915 8.59 -11.26 28.78
C GLU A 915 9.28 -11.58 27.44
N GLN A 916 9.36 -12.86 27.05
CA GLN A 916 9.87 -13.30 25.75
C GLN A 916 8.81 -13.40 24.64
N PHE A 917 7.52 -13.14 24.91
CA PHE A 917 6.46 -13.26 23.92
C PHE A 917 6.68 -12.30 22.75
N GLY A 918 7.02 -11.04 23.03
CA GLY A 918 7.36 -10.05 22.01
C GLY A 918 8.55 -10.48 21.15
N GLU A 919 9.63 -10.96 21.77
CA GLU A 919 10.81 -11.51 21.08
C GLU A 919 10.42 -12.65 20.12
N TYR A 920 9.62 -13.64 20.58
CA TYR A 920 9.18 -14.74 19.71
C TYR A 920 8.16 -14.29 18.64
N LYS A 921 7.30 -13.31 18.91
CA LYS A 921 6.36 -12.75 17.92
C LYS A 921 7.13 -12.01 16.81
N HIS A 922 8.09 -11.17 17.19
CA HIS A 922 8.94 -10.41 16.26
C HIS A 922 9.79 -11.31 15.38
N ASN A 923 10.57 -12.24 15.97
CA ASN A 923 11.33 -13.26 15.22
C ASN A 923 10.45 -14.14 14.31
N SER A 924 9.13 -14.18 14.53
CA SER A 924 8.18 -14.88 13.66
C SER A 924 7.63 -13.99 12.54
N PHE A 925 7.61 -12.66 12.70
CA PHE A 925 7.25 -11.73 11.62
C PHE A 925 8.32 -11.68 10.54
N ASP A 926 9.60 -11.65 10.91
CA ASP A 926 10.72 -11.72 9.96
C ASP A 926 10.64 -13.02 9.12
N VAL A 927 10.31 -14.14 9.78
CA VAL A 927 10.07 -15.45 9.15
C VAL A 927 8.72 -15.52 8.39
N MET A 928 7.87 -14.49 8.50
CA MET A 928 6.61 -14.36 7.78
C MET A 928 6.64 -13.36 6.63
N GLU A 929 7.73 -12.63 6.42
CA GLU A 929 8.00 -11.98 5.14
C GLU A 929 8.17 -13.05 4.04
N ASP A 930 8.92 -14.13 4.36
CA ASP A 930 8.87 -15.38 3.61
C ASP A 930 7.43 -15.93 3.46
N ASP A 931 6.53 -15.79 4.44
CA ASP A 931 5.14 -16.29 4.31
C ASP A 931 4.28 -15.44 3.36
N TRP A 932 4.50 -14.13 3.23
CA TRP A 932 3.90 -13.35 2.15
C TRP A 932 4.42 -13.85 0.79
N CYS A 933 5.73 -14.02 0.64
CA CYS A 933 6.31 -14.54 -0.59
C CYS A 933 5.85 -15.99 -0.88
N LYS A 934 5.71 -16.86 0.12
CA LYS A 934 5.11 -18.21 -0.07
C LYS A 934 3.66 -18.10 -0.56
N LYS A 935 2.83 -17.23 0.04
CA LYS A 935 1.42 -17.05 -0.35
C LYS A 935 1.29 -16.52 -1.78
N ASP A 936 2.09 -15.53 -2.17
CA ASP A 936 2.06 -15.04 -3.55
C ASP A 936 2.64 -16.06 -4.54
N LEU A 937 3.66 -16.83 -4.14
CA LEU A 937 4.18 -17.94 -4.95
C LEU A 937 3.12 -19.05 -5.13
N GLU A 938 2.36 -19.41 -4.09
CA GLU A 938 1.23 -20.34 -4.20
C GLU A 938 0.13 -19.81 -5.14
N LYS A 939 -0.17 -18.51 -5.06
CA LYS A 939 -1.13 -17.82 -5.94
C LYS A 939 -0.66 -17.77 -7.41
N LEU A 940 0.63 -17.51 -7.64
CA LEU A 940 1.28 -17.55 -8.95
C LEU A 940 1.36 -18.98 -9.51
N ILE A 941 1.60 -19.99 -8.67
CA ILE A 941 1.54 -21.42 -9.00
C ILE A 941 0.11 -21.83 -9.40
N GLU A 942 -0.93 -21.29 -8.75
CA GLU A 942 -2.33 -21.56 -9.11
C GLU A 942 -2.72 -20.90 -10.44
N GLU A 943 -2.39 -19.61 -10.62
CA GLU A 943 -2.54 -18.92 -11.90
C GLU A 943 -1.80 -19.68 -13.02
N ARG A 944 -0.58 -20.12 -12.76
CA ARG A 944 0.24 -20.88 -13.70
C ARG A 944 -0.45 -22.16 -14.17
N LYS A 945 -1.08 -22.91 -13.26
CA LYS A 945 -1.85 -24.13 -13.60
C LYS A 945 -3.03 -23.78 -14.51
N LEU A 946 -3.78 -22.73 -14.18
CA LEU A 946 -4.92 -22.27 -14.98
C LEU A 946 -4.50 -21.82 -16.39
N ILE A 947 -3.35 -21.13 -16.52
CA ILE A 947 -2.75 -20.80 -17.80
C ILE A 947 -2.33 -22.07 -18.56
N GLN A 948 -1.62 -23.01 -17.92
CA GLN A 948 -1.18 -24.27 -18.56
C GLN A 948 -2.33 -25.17 -19.03
N GLU A 949 -3.44 -25.21 -18.28
CA GLU A 949 -4.62 -26.00 -18.66
C GLU A 949 -5.38 -25.33 -19.81
N SER A 950 -5.44 -24.01 -19.87
CA SER A 950 -6.19 -23.28 -20.91
C SER A 950 -5.38 -22.95 -22.17
N PHE A 951 -4.05 -22.77 -22.12
CA PHE A 951 -3.23 -22.37 -23.29
C PHE A 951 -2.85 -23.56 -24.18
N ASN A 952 -3.85 -24.04 -24.93
CA ASN A 952 -3.80 -25.29 -25.69
C ASN A 952 -4.37 -25.12 -27.12
N GLU A 953 -4.36 -26.19 -27.92
CA GLU A 953 -4.88 -26.17 -29.30
C GLU A 953 -6.40 -25.83 -29.37
N ASP A 954 -7.21 -26.21 -28.38
CA ASP A 954 -8.65 -25.92 -28.35
C ASP A 954 -8.94 -24.43 -28.04
N PHE A 955 -8.09 -23.78 -27.22
CA PHE A 955 -8.13 -22.32 -27.05
C PHE A 955 -7.77 -21.59 -28.35
N MET A 956 -6.74 -22.05 -29.06
CA MET A 956 -6.33 -21.45 -30.33
C MET A 956 -7.35 -21.69 -31.46
N ASP A 957 -8.05 -22.83 -31.46
CA ASP A 957 -9.18 -23.09 -32.35
C ASP A 957 -10.32 -22.10 -32.07
N TRP A 958 -10.72 -21.93 -30.81
CA TRP A 958 -11.71 -20.92 -30.42
C TRP A 958 -11.27 -19.49 -30.81
N PHE A 959 -10.03 -19.11 -30.50
CA PHE A 959 -9.52 -17.75 -30.74
C PHE A 959 -9.57 -17.40 -32.22
N PHE A 960 -8.98 -18.25 -33.10
CA PHE A 960 -8.93 -17.95 -34.53
C PHE A 960 -10.20 -18.30 -35.30
N ASN A 961 -10.93 -19.35 -34.92
CA ASN A 961 -12.05 -19.85 -35.72
C ASN A 961 -13.43 -19.46 -35.18
N GLU A 962 -13.56 -18.99 -33.93
CA GLU A 962 -14.80 -18.42 -33.39
C GLU A 962 -14.63 -16.91 -33.11
N PHE A 963 -13.71 -16.51 -32.22
CA PHE A 963 -13.57 -15.14 -31.74
C PHE A 963 -13.13 -14.14 -32.83
N VAL A 964 -11.98 -14.36 -33.49
CA VAL A 964 -11.49 -13.52 -34.61
C VAL A 964 -12.45 -13.52 -35.82
N ASN A 965 -13.32 -14.53 -35.93
CA ASN A 965 -14.30 -14.68 -37.00
C ASN A 965 -15.61 -13.89 -36.77
N ASP A 966 -15.94 -13.51 -35.53
CA ASP A 966 -17.25 -12.89 -35.22
C ASP A 966 -17.29 -11.40 -35.61
N ASP A 967 -16.22 -10.65 -35.31
CA ASP A 967 -15.98 -9.33 -35.93
C ASP A 967 -14.59 -9.23 -36.59
N PRO A 968 -14.48 -9.58 -37.88
CA PRO A 968 -13.25 -9.40 -38.65
C PRO A 968 -12.77 -7.95 -38.73
N ASN A 969 -13.61 -6.94 -38.49
CA ASN A 969 -13.20 -5.52 -38.62
C ASN A 969 -12.18 -5.10 -37.57
N LYS A 970 -12.24 -5.75 -36.39
CA LYS A 970 -11.34 -5.63 -35.23
C LYS A 970 -10.10 -6.53 -35.30
N PHE A 971 -9.71 -6.94 -36.52
CA PHE A 971 -8.59 -7.87 -36.70
C PHE A 971 -7.29 -7.42 -36.02
N GLU A 972 -6.96 -6.14 -36.10
CA GLU A 972 -5.73 -5.57 -35.52
C GLU A 972 -5.78 -5.57 -33.98
N ASP A 973 -6.92 -5.21 -33.39
CA ASP A 973 -7.18 -5.25 -31.95
C ASP A 973 -7.08 -6.69 -31.42
N HIS A 974 -7.66 -7.65 -32.16
CA HIS A 974 -7.50 -9.07 -31.88
C HIS A 974 -6.02 -9.51 -31.97
N MET A 975 -5.19 -8.91 -32.83
CA MET A 975 -3.75 -9.20 -32.87
C MET A 975 -2.98 -8.58 -31.70
N ARG A 976 -3.44 -7.45 -31.13
CA ARG A 976 -2.89 -6.94 -29.85
C ARG A 976 -3.20 -7.90 -28.70
N ILE A 977 -4.43 -8.42 -28.65
CA ILE A 977 -4.88 -9.31 -27.56
C ILE A 977 -4.02 -10.57 -27.46
N ILE A 978 -3.66 -11.23 -28.57
CA ILE A 978 -2.78 -12.41 -28.51
C ILE A 978 -1.36 -12.09 -28.00
N ASN A 979 -0.84 -10.88 -28.25
CA ASN A 979 0.40 -10.40 -27.62
C ASN A 979 0.18 -10.13 -26.13
N GLY A 980 -0.99 -9.60 -25.73
CA GLY A 980 -1.41 -9.50 -24.34
C GLY A 980 -1.43 -10.85 -23.60
N LEU A 981 -1.87 -11.93 -24.26
CA LEU A 981 -1.81 -13.28 -23.68
C LEU A 981 -0.38 -13.82 -23.55
N HIS A 982 0.54 -13.44 -24.44
CA HIS A 982 1.99 -13.68 -24.25
C HIS A 982 2.54 -12.86 -23.08
N ARG A 983 2.06 -11.63 -22.88
CA ARG A 983 2.40 -10.79 -21.73
C ARG A 983 1.92 -11.39 -20.40
N VAL A 984 0.75 -12.03 -20.33
CA VAL A 984 0.32 -12.79 -19.12
C VAL A 984 1.33 -13.89 -18.74
N LEU A 985 1.93 -14.59 -19.72
CA LEU A 985 3.01 -15.54 -19.43
C LEU A 985 4.27 -14.85 -18.92
N MET A 986 4.63 -13.69 -19.48
CA MET A 986 5.77 -12.91 -19.02
C MET A 986 5.55 -12.41 -17.59
N GLU A 987 4.40 -11.83 -17.27
CA GLU A 987 4.08 -11.25 -15.95
C GLU A 987 4.00 -12.32 -14.84
N ASN A 988 3.35 -13.47 -15.10
CA ASN A 988 3.37 -14.60 -14.17
C ASN A 988 4.80 -15.09 -13.93
N THR A 989 5.64 -15.17 -14.97
CA THR A 989 7.05 -15.57 -14.87
C THR A 989 7.91 -14.56 -14.13
N ASP A 990 7.72 -13.26 -14.41
CA ASP A 990 8.46 -12.14 -13.83
C ASP A 990 8.23 -12.05 -12.32
N ARG A 991 6.94 -12.04 -11.92
CA ARG A 991 6.54 -12.10 -10.52
C ARG A 991 7.08 -13.36 -9.85
N THR A 992 6.94 -14.54 -10.47
CA THR A 992 7.51 -15.79 -9.92
C THR A 992 9.02 -15.67 -9.68
N ALA A 993 9.77 -15.01 -10.56
CA ALA A 993 11.21 -14.81 -10.38
C ALA A 993 11.54 -13.86 -9.21
N TRP A 994 10.76 -12.78 -9.02
CA TRP A 994 10.87 -11.90 -7.86
C TRP A 994 10.49 -12.59 -6.55
N THR A 995 9.37 -13.31 -6.52
CA THR A 995 8.90 -14.00 -5.31
C THR A 995 9.85 -15.13 -4.88
N LEU A 996 10.49 -15.83 -5.82
CA LEU A 996 11.58 -16.77 -5.51
C LEU A 996 12.83 -16.05 -5.00
N ALA A 997 13.15 -14.87 -5.53
CA ALA A 997 14.31 -14.08 -5.09
C ALA A 997 14.19 -13.53 -3.67
N CYS A 998 12.96 -13.24 -3.21
CA CYS A 998 12.61 -13.00 -1.80
C CYS A 998 12.93 -14.25 -0.95
N LEU A 999 12.33 -15.40 -1.29
CA LEU A 999 12.48 -16.68 -0.58
C LEU A 999 13.90 -17.29 -0.59
N GLY A 1000 14.90 -16.60 -1.14
CA GLY A 1000 16.24 -17.12 -1.37
C GLY A 1000 16.30 -18.33 -2.33
N GLU A 1001 15.22 -18.61 -3.06
CA GLU A 1001 15.11 -19.74 -3.98
C GLU A 1001 15.56 -19.37 -5.40
N THR A 1002 16.15 -20.35 -6.11
CA THR A 1002 16.80 -20.12 -7.43
C THR A 1002 16.33 -21.07 -8.53
N GLU A 1003 15.40 -21.98 -8.22
CA GLU A 1003 14.79 -22.96 -9.12
C GLU A 1003 13.26 -22.78 -9.09
N PHE A 1004 12.62 -22.72 -10.25
CA PHE A 1004 11.16 -22.56 -10.35
C PHE A 1004 10.39 -23.81 -9.86
N PRO A 1005 9.13 -23.67 -9.41
CA PRO A 1005 8.32 -24.79 -8.88
C PRO A 1005 8.16 -25.96 -9.86
N GLU A 1006 8.08 -27.20 -9.38
CA GLU A 1006 7.97 -28.41 -10.23
C GLU A 1006 6.66 -28.43 -11.06
N GLU A 1007 5.65 -27.65 -10.65
CA GLU A 1007 4.41 -27.36 -11.35
C GLU A 1007 4.62 -26.63 -12.70
N TYR A 1008 5.72 -25.90 -12.88
CA TYR A 1008 5.99 -25.09 -14.07
C TYR A 1008 6.45 -25.95 -15.26
N MET A 1009 5.57 -26.85 -15.71
CA MET A 1009 5.66 -27.48 -17.04
C MET A 1009 5.81 -26.40 -18.13
N PRO A 1010 6.86 -26.47 -18.97
CA PRO A 1010 7.03 -25.55 -20.10
C PRO A 1010 5.97 -25.79 -21.18
N ILE A 1011 5.30 -24.72 -21.58
CA ILE A 1011 4.35 -24.65 -22.69
C ILE A 1011 5.13 -24.81 -24.01
N GLN A 1012 4.53 -25.53 -24.96
CA GLN A 1012 5.09 -25.88 -26.27
C GLN A 1012 3.93 -25.96 -27.28
N LEU A 1013 3.43 -24.79 -27.69
CA LEU A 1013 2.24 -24.61 -28.51
C LEU A 1013 2.64 -24.24 -29.95
N SER A 1014 2.16 -24.99 -30.94
CA SER A 1014 2.36 -24.67 -32.35
C SER A 1014 1.06 -24.88 -33.11
N TYR A 1015 0.44 -23.77 -33.52
CA TYR A 1015 -0.88 -23.72 -34.11
C TYR A 1015 -0.83 -23.12 -35.51
N GLN A 1016 -1.65 -23.64 -36.44
CA GLN A 1016 -1.74 -23.18 -37.83
C GLN A 1016 -3.21 -23.03 -38.22
N SER A 1017 -3.61 -21.81 -38.55
CA SER A 1017 -4.97 -21.43 -38.95
C SER A 1017 -5.03 -21.01 -40.42
N ILE A 1018 -6.18 -20.50 -40.86
CA ILE A 1018 -6.29 -19.81 -42.16
C ILE A 1018 -5.64 -18.42 -42.17
N TYR A 1019 -5.38 -17.86 -40.99
CA TYR A 1019 -4.77 -16.54 -40.79
C TYR A 1019 -3.25 -16.64 -40.70
N GLY A 1020 -2.70 -17.74 -40.17
CA GLY A 1020 -1.26 -17.93 -40.14
C GLY A 1020 -0.77 -19.00 -39.17
N ASP A 1021 0.45 -18.82 -38.68
CA ASP A 1021 1.17 -19.75 -37.81
C ASP A 1021 1.52 -19.02 -36.49
N VAL A 1022 1.22 -19.64 -35.35
CA VAL A 1022 1.65 -19.16 -34.02
C VAL A 1022 2.47 -20.26 -33.35
N GLU A 1023 3.67 -19.92 -32.88
CA GLU A 1023 4.59 -20.82 -32.19
C GLU A 1023 5.00 -20.16 -30.87
N ILE A 1024 4.51 -20.69 -29.75
CA ILE A 1024 4.80 -20.20 -28.38
C ILE A 1024 5.49 -21.32 -27.61
N TRP A 1025 6.64 -21.02 -27.02
CA TRP A 1025 7.42 -22.00 -26.26
C TRP A 1025 8.21 -21.35 -25.14
N GLU A 1026 8.46 -22.10 -24.06
CA GLU A 1026 9.28 -21.62 -22.95
C GLU A 1026 10.62 -22.36 -22.86
N GLU A 1027 11.66 -21.65 -22.40
CA GLU A 1027 13.00 -22.19 -22.16
C GLU A 1027 13.54 -21.72 -20.80
N TYR A 1028 13.92 -22.66 -19.93
CA TYR A 1028 14.67 -22.36 -18.71
C TYR A 1028 16.02 -21.70 -19.03
N LYS A 1029 16.25 -20.50 -18.51
CA LYS A 1029 17.46 -19.71 -18.70
C LYS A 1029 17.91 -19.06 -17.39
N LYS A 1030 19.24 -19.00 -17.22
CA LYS A 1030 19.87 -18.32 -16.10
C LYS A 1030 20.03 -16.83 -16.38
N THR A 1031 19.61 -15.98 -15.45
CA THR A 1031 19.66 -14.52 -15.53
C THR A 1031 20.07 -13.88 -14.20
N ASP A 1032 20.84 -12.79 -14.28
CA ASP A 1032 21.29 -11.95 -13.18
C ASP A 1032 20.30 -10.80 -12.86
N HIS A 1033 19.13 -10.79 -13.50
CA HIS A 1033 18.21 -9.65 -13.43
C HIS A 1033 17.41 -9.57 -12.13
N PHE A 1034 16.90 -10.71 -11.65
CA PHE A 1034 16.05 -10.83 -10.46
C PHE A 1034 16.86 -11.15 -9.18
N SER A 1035 18.16 -11.40 -9.32
CA SER A 1035 18.98 -11.94 -8.23
C SER A 1035 19.45 -10.83 -7.29
N GLN A 1036 18.80 -10.67 -6.13
CA GLN A 1036 19.21 -9.72 -5.09
C GLN A 1036 20.69 -9.93 -4.70
N GLY A 1037 21.07 -11.18 -4.37
CA GLY A 1037 22.45 -11.59 -4.06
C GLY A 1037 23.37 -11.88 -5.27
N GLY A 1038 22.96 -11.55 -6.51
CA GLY A 1038 23.79 -11.75 -7.71
C GLY A 1038 24.05 -13.21 -8.15
N GLU A 1039 23.36 -14.21 -7.58
CA GLU A 1039 23.37 -15.58 -8.09
C GLU A 1039 22.34 -15.77 -9.22
N ASP A 1040 22.76 -16.18 -10.42
CA ASP A 1040 21.88 -16.41 -11.59
C ASP A 1040 20.61 -17.22 -11.23
N ILE A 1041 19.41 -16.64 -11.23
CA ILE A 1041 18.13 -17.36 -11.03
C ILE A 1041 17.74 -18.11 -12.31
N ASN A 1042 17.16 -19.31 -12.19
CA ASN A 1042 16.78 -20.17 -13.32
C ASN A 1042 15.32 -19.93 -13.77
N VAL A 1043 15.11 -18.86 -14.54
CA VAL A 1043 13.78 -18.37 -14.97
C VAL A 1043 13.23 -19.14 -16.18
N LEU A 1044 11.93 -19.44 -16.17
CA LEU A 1044 11.22 -20.07 -17.29
C LEU A 1044 10.81 -19.04 -18.35
N ASN A 1045 11.76 -18.57 -19.16
CA ASN A 1045 11.48 -17.51 -20.13
C ASN A 1045 10.49 -17.97 -21.23
N PRO A 1046 9.37 -17.24 -21.45
CA PRO A 1046 8.49 -17.47 -22.60
C PRO A 1046 9.01 -16.82 -23.88
N TYR A 1047 8.67 -17.42 -25.02
CA TYR A 1047 8.95 -16.91 -26.35
C TYR A 1047 7.72 -17.06 -27.23
N MET A 1048 7.47 -16.06 -28.05
CA MET A 1048 6.44 -16.09 -29.07
C MET A 1048 7.04 -15.78 -30.44
N LYS A 1049 6.68 -16.60 -31.42
CA LYS A 1049 6.91 -16.36 -32.84
C LYS A 1049 5.58 -16.39 -33.55
N ILE A 1050 5.09 -15.20 -33.85
CA ILE A 1050 3.78 -14.95 -34.42
C ILE A 1050 3.93 -14.60 -35.90
N TRP A 1051 3.18 -15.30 -36.76
CA TRP A 1051 2.97 -14.87 -38.14
C TRP A 1051 1.48 -14.95 -38.43
N ILE A 1052 0.82 -13.80 -38.51
CA ILE A 1052 -0.60 -13.74 -38.79
C ILE A 1052 -0.83 -12.71 -39.90
N PHE A 1053 -1.65 -13.08 -40.88
CA PHE A 1053 -1.95 -12.28 -42.05
C PHE A 1053 -3.47 -12.34 -42.34
N PRO A 1054 -4.13 -11.21 -42.66
CA PRO A 1054 -5.58 -11.23 -42.85
C PRO A 1054 -6.00 -12.09 -44.07
N PRO A 1055 -7.22 -12.65 -44.08
CA PRO A 1055 -7.70 -13.48 -45.17
C PRO A 1055 -7.95 -12.62 -46.43
N LYS A 1056 -7.91 -13.27 -47.61
CA LYS A 1056 -8.07 -12.62 -48.92
C LYS A 1056 -9.30 -11.69 -48.97
N GLU A 1057 -10.43 -12.19 -48.47
CA GLU A 1057 -11.73 -11.52 -48.45
C GLU A 1057 -11.70 -10.22 -47.62
N PHE A 1058 -11.01 -10.21 -46.47
CA PHE A 1058 -10.90 -9.03 -45.62
C PHE A 1058 -10.03 -7.94 -46.27
N ILE A 1059 -8.91 -8.31 -46.89
CA ILE A 1059 -8.07 -7.35 -47.60
C ILE A 1059 -8.82 -6.76 -48.81
N ILE A 1060 -9.67 -7.55 -49.49
CA ILE A 1060 -10.58 -7.06 -50.55
C ILE A 1060 -11.57 -6.01 -49.99
N GLU A 1061 -12.09 -6.20 -48.78
CA GLU A 1061 -13.03 -5.30 -48.11
C GLU A 1061 -12.35 -3.99 -47.67
N LYS A 1062 -11.30 -4.05 -46.82
CA LYS A 1062 -10.55 -2.87 -46.35
C LYS A 1062 -9.95 -2.05 -47.51
N MET A 1063 -9.47 -2.69 -48.59
CA MET A 1063 -9.00 -1.98 -49.80
C MET A 1063 -10.08 -1.16 -50.52
N ASN A 1064 -11.37 -1.48 -50.34
CA ASN A 1064 -12.46 -0.68 -50.89
C ASN A 1064 -12.79 0.53 -50.00
N GLU A 1065 -12.60 0.41 -48.68
CA GLU A 1065 -12.92 1.44 -47.70
C GLU A 1065 -11.79 2.48 -47.52
N GLU A 1066 -10.59 2.04 -47.13
CA GLU A 1066 -9.50 2.94 -46.68
C GLU A 1066 -8.93 3.83 -47.78
N PHE A 1067 -8.94 3.34 -49.03
CA PHE A 1067 -8.52 4.12 -50.19
C PHE A 1067 -9.58 5.15 -50.63
N GLY A 1068 -10.63 5.39 -49.83
CA GLY A 1068 -11.68 6.39 -50.00
C GLY A 1068 -11.19 7.86 -49.94
N GLY A 1069 -10.21 8.23 -50.75
CA GLY A 1069 -9.70 9.59 -50.85
C GLY A 1069 -8.39 9.71 -51.66
N PRO A 1070 -7.82 10.93 -51.73
CA PRO A 1070 -6.47 11.14 -52.20
C PRO A 1070 -5.45 10.92 -51.07
N LYS A 1071 -4.76 9.77 -51.07
CA LYS A 1071 -3.66 9.46 -50.15
C LYS A 1071 -2.31 9.94 -50.75
N GLY A 1072 -1.39 10.39 -49.91
CA GLY A 1072 -0.08 10.91 -50.28
C GLY A 1072 0.36 12.05 -49.36
N PRO A 1073 1.63 12.49 -49.41
CA PRO A 1073 2.20 13.39 -48.41
C PRO A 1073 1.42 14.71 -48.23
N PRO A 1074 1.24 15.19 -46.98
CA PRO A 1074 0.75 16.53 -46.67
C PRO A 1074 1.65 17.63 -47.25
N ALA A 1075 1.13 18.87 -47.26
CA ALA A 1075 1.78 19.97 -47.98
C ALA A 1075 3.17 20.34 -47.43
N HIS A 1076 3.43 20.14 -46.13
CA HIS A 1076 4.73 20.36 -45.50
C HIS A 1076 5.73 19.25 -45.88
N GLU A 1077 5.35 17.97 -45.80
CA GLU A 1077 6.20 16.85 -46.26
C GLU A 1077 6.56 17.01 -47.74
N VAL A 1078 5.60 17.41 -48.60
CA VAL A 1078 5.89 17.72 -50.01
C VAL A 1078 6.99 18.79 -50.15
N ALA A 1079 7.05 19.77 -49.25
CA ALA A 1079 8.08 20.82 -49.24
C ALA A 1079 9.41 20.35 -48.65
N GLU A 1080 9.42 19.50 -47.61
CA GLU A 1080 10.65 18.87 -47.07
C GLU A 1080 11.25 17.90 -48.11
N ILE A 1081 10.42 17.03 -48.70
CA ILE A 1081 10.79 16.11 -49.77
C ILE A 1081 11.34 16.86 -51.00
N GLN A 1082 10.74 17.99 -51.40
CA GLN A 1082 11.25 18.83 -52.49
C GLN A 1082 12.63 19.44 -52.21
N GLN A 1083 13.08 19.51 -50.96
CA GLN A 1083 14.43 19.96 -50.58
C GLN A 1083 15.46 18.82 -50.55
N ASN A 1084 15.04 17.57 -50.43
CA ASN A 1084 15.93 16.40 -50.46
C ASN A 1084 16.39 16.08 -51.90
N GLU A 1085 17.64 16.43 -52.24
CA GLU A 1085 18.21 16.20 -53.59
C GLU A 1085 18.21 14.70 -54.02
N GLU A 1086 18.29 13.75 -53.09
CA GLU A 1086 18.35 12.31 -53.43
C GLU A 1086 16.96 11.74 -53.72
N ILE A 1087 15.96 12.06 -52.89
CA ILE A 1087 14.56 11.72 -53.15
C ILE A 1087 14.10 12.39 -54.45
N MET A 1088 14.42 13.67 -54.66
CA MET A 1088 14.05 14.37 -55.87
C MET A 1088 14.75 13.84 -57.12
N ASP A 1089 15.99 13.32 -57.06
CA ASP A 1089 16.60 12.61 -58.20
C ASP A 1089 15.79 11.36 -58.59
N LYS A 1090 15.26 10.60 -57.61
CA LYS A 1090 14.35 9.45 -57.87
C LYS A 1090 13.02 9.89 -58.49
N ILE A 1091 12.36 10.90 -57.93
CA ILE A 1091 11.07 11.44 -58.45
C ILE A 1091 11.25 12.00 -59.87
N ASN A 1092 12.32 12.75 -60.13
CA ASN A 1092 12.62 13.26 -61.47
C ASN A 1092 12.88 12.12 -62.47
N LYS A 1093 13.61 11.04 -62.11
CA LYS A 1093 13.77 9.88 -63.01
C LYS A 1093 12.47 9.18 -63.35
N ILE A 1094 11.50 9.11 -62.41
CA ILE A 1094 10.18 8.57 -62.69
C ILE A 1094 9.47 9.51 -63.69
N SER A 1095 9.37 10.80 -63.36
CA SER A 1095 8.74 11.84 -64.18
C SER A 1095 9.30 11.91 -65.62
N ASP A 1096 10.63 11.87 -65.79
CA ASP A 1096 11.34 11.89 -67.08
C ASP A 1096 10.96 10.72 -68.01
N ARG A 1097 10.46 9.59 -67.46
CA ARG A 1097 10.00 8.43 -68.25
C ARG A 1097 8.60 8.64 -68.82
N PHE A 1098 7.85 9.63 -68.34
CA PHE A 1098 6.44 9.86 -68.65
C PHE A 1098 6.17 11.29 -69.14
N ASP A 1099 7.04 11.84 -70.01
CA ASP A 1099 6.83 13.13 -70.71
C ASP A 1099 6.51 14.32 -69.76
N ASP A 1100 7.30 14.47 -68.69
CA ASP A 1100 7.25 15.50 -67.63
C ASP A 1100 6.23 15.26 -66.47
N GLY A 1101 5.65 14.06 -66.35
CA GLY A 1101 4.94 13.61 -65.14
C GLY A 1101 4.14 12.32 -65.34
N ALA A 1102 4.21 11.37 -64.41
CA ALA A 1102 3.56 10.06 -64.55
C ALA A 1102 2.10 10.08 -64.09
N GLU A 1103 1.15 9.78 -64.97
CA GLU A 1103 -0.23 9.40 -64.61
C GLU A 1103 -0.44 7.90 -64.89
N ILE A 1104 -0.43 7.08 -63.83
CA ILE A 1104 -0.55 5.61 -63.92
C ILE A 1104 -1.86 5.18 -63.25
N ILE A 1105 -2.72 4.46 -63.96
CA ILE A 1105 -3.84 3.76 -63.32
C ILE A 1105 -3.33 2.41 -62.81
N PHE A 1106 -3.47 2.18 -61.51
CA PHE A 1106 -3.31 0.87 -60.89
C PHE A 1106 -4.69 0.20 -60.77
N GLN A 1107 -4.80 -1.05 -61.18
CA GLN A 1107 -6.00 -1.89 -61.04
C GLN A 1107 -5.60 -3.17 -60.31
N ILE A 1108 -6.34 -3.55 -59.26
CA ILE A 1108 -6.26 -4.89 -58.67
C ILE A 1108 -7.51 -5.66 -59.12
N LYS A 1109 -7.33 -6.90 -59.57
CA LYS A 1109 -8.41 -7.74 -60.10
C LYS A 1109 -8.42 -9.12 -59.46
N ASP A 1110 -9.60 -9.59 -59.09
CA ASP A 1110 -9.83 -10.99 -58.72
C ASP A 1110 -10.53 -11.70 -59.90
N GLU A 1111 -9.88 -12.70 -60.49
CA GLU A 1111 -10.22 -13.28 -61.80
C GLU A 1111 -10.48 -12.25 -62.93
N GLU A 1112 -11.75 -11.87 -63.17
CA GLU A 1112 -12.20 -10.84 -64.14
C GLU A 1112 -12.87 -9.63 -63.44
N GLU A 1113 -13.03 -9.64 -62.12
CA GLU A 1113 -13.68 -8.60 -61.31
C GLU A 1113 -12.66 -7.54 -60.84
N LEU A 1114 -13.04 -6.27 -60.87
CA LEU A 1114 -12.18 -5.15 -60.50
C LEU A 1114 -12.35 -4.84 -59.01
N VAL A 1115 -11.45 -5.36 -58.17
CA VAL A 1115 -11.44 -5.13 -56.71
C VAL A 1115 -11.11 -3.67 -56.39
N PHE A 1116 -10.07 -3.12 -57.02
CA PHE A 1116 -9.59 -1.77 -56.74
C PHE A 1116 -9.12 -1.05 -58.01
N GLN A 1117 -9.31 0.27 -58.05
CA GLN A 1117 -8.72 1.12 -59.09
C GLN A 1117 -8.27 2.47 -58.52
N GLY A 1118 -6.95 2.72 -58.57
CA GLY A 1118 -6.32 3.95 -58.13
C GLY A 1118 -5.58 4.66 -59.27
N LEU A 1119 -5.52 5.98 -59.20
CA LEU A 1119 -4.71 6.83 -60.07
C LEU A 1119 -3.49 7.33 -59.29
N MET A 1120 -2.33 6.77 -59.59
CA MET A 1120 -1.05 7.22 -59.07
C MET A 1120 -0.49 8.35 -59.93
N LYS A 1121 -0.13 9.47 -59.28
CA LYS A 1121 0.51 10.65 -59.86
C LYS A 1121 1.89 10.81 -59.25
N VAL A 1122 2.94 10.81 -60.08
CA VAL A 1122 4.33 11.06 -59.65
C VAL A 1122 4.95 12.15 -60.51
N ASN A 1123 5.24 13.29 -59.90
CA ASN A 1123 5.91 14.43 -60.56
C ASN A 1123 6.52 15.38 -59.50
N PRO A 1124 7.46 16.27 -59.87
CA PRO A 1124 8.15 17.15 -58.92
C PRO A 1124 7.28 18.15 -58.15
N GLU A 1125 6.07 18.49 -58.60
CA GLU A 1125 5.17 19.43 -57.90
C GLU A 1125 4.27 18.72 -56.87
N VAL A 1126 4.01 17.41 -57.05
CA VAL A 1126 3.08 16.61 -56.23
C VAL A 1126 3.79 15.52 -55.42
N VAL A 1127 5.08 15.27 -55.67
CA VAL A 1127 5.86 14.15 -55.13
C VAL A 1127 5.24 12.81 -55.54
N MET A 1128 4.31 12.28 -54.77
CA MET A 1128 3.53 11.08 -55.06
C MET A 1128 2.12 11.22 -54.48
N ARG A 1129 1.09 10.85 -55.23
CA ARG A 1129 -0.31 10.89 -54.78
C ARG A 1129 -1.12 9.79 -55.44
N ILE A 1130 -1.90 9.05 -54.66
CA ILE A 1130 -2.78 7.98 -55.11
C ILE A 1130 -4.22 8.41 -54.85
N GLU A 1131 -5.08 8.36 -55.86
CA GLU A 1131 -6.50 8.72 -55.73
C GLU A 1131 -7.36 7.56 -56.23
N GLN A 1132 -8.25 7.01 -55.40
CA GLN A 1132 -9.22 6.00 -55.87
C GLN A 1132 -10.14 6.61 -56.95
N VAL A 1133 -10.29 5.92 -58.08
CA VAL A 1133 -11.08 6.41 -59.23
C VAL A 1133 -11.95 5.29 -59.79
N SER A 1134 -13.26 5.50 -59.88
CA SER A 1134 -14.21 4.51 -60.42
C SER A 1134 -14.26 4.52 -61.95
N ASP A 1135 -14.35 5.72 -62.57
CA ASP A 1135 -14.35 5.93 -64.03
C ASP A 1135 -13.36 7.07 -64.39
N TYR A 1136 -12.10 6.74 -64.72
CA TYR A 1136 -11.13 7.76 -65.18
C TYR A 1136 -11.27 8.05 -66.69
N ASP A 1137 -11.66 9.28 -67.05
CA ASP A 1137 -11.79 9.73 -68.45
C ASP A 1137 -10.65 10.65 -68.94
N GLY A 1138 -9.59 10.78 -68.14
CA GLY A 1138 -8.41 11.60 -68.43
C GLY A 1138 -7.40 10.97 -69.38
N THR A 1139 -6.11 11.25 -69.19
CA THR A 1139 -5.03 10.81 -70.09
C THR A 1139 -3.89 10.14 -69.34
N GLN A 1140 -4.12 8.90 -68.90
CA GLN A 1140 -3.08 8.08 -68.29
C GLN A 1140 -2.02 7.65 -69.31
N ASP A 1141 -0.78 7.53 -68.85
CA ASP A 1141 0.35 7.02 -69.63
C ASP A 1141 0.37 5.49 -69.70
N ALA A 1142 -0.08 4.85 -68.61
CA ALA A 1142 -0.13 3.42 -68.44
C ALA A 1142 -1.33 3.01 -67.56
N ILE A 1143 -1.82 1.80 -67.80
CA ILE A 1143 -2.61 1.01 -66.86
C ILE A 1143 -1.72 -0.16 -66.44
N VAL A 1144 -1.57 -0.37 -65.13
CA VAL A 1144 -0.97 -1.55 -64.52
C VAL A 1144 -2.12 -2.33 -63.89
N SER A 1145 -2.38 -3.54 -64.36
CA SER A 1145 -3.30 -4.48 -63.70
C SER A 1145 -2.50 -5.52 -62.94
N VAL A 1146 -2.86 -5.78 -61.70
CA VAL A 1146 -2.29 -6.84 -60.86
C VAL A 1146 -3.40 -7.81 -60.49
N ASP A 1147 -3.11 -9.10 -60.62
CA ASP A 1147 -3.95 -10.19 -60.14
C ASP A 1147 -3.93 -10.23 -58.59
N PHE A 1148 -5.09 -10.36 -57.95
CA PHE A 1148 -5.22 -10.26 -56.50
C PHE A 1148 -4.50 -11.41 -55.80
N ASP A 1149 -4.62 -12.66 -56.27
CA ASP A 1149 -3.95 -13.81 -55.65
C ASP A 1149 -2.43 -13.61 -55.68
N PHE A 1150 -1.89 -13.13 -56.80
CA PHE A 1150 -0.47 -12.79 -56.91
C PHE A 1150 -0.03 -11.63 -55.98
N LEU A 1151 -0.87 -10.62 -55.80
CA LEU A 1151 -0.57 -9.51 -54.88
C LEU A 1151 -0.61 -9.99 -53.42
N TYR A 1152 -1.62 -10.78 -53.06
CA TYR A 1152 -1.79 -11.40 -51.76
C TYR A 1152 -0.61 -12.33 -51.43
N ASP A 1153 -0.21 -13.21 -52.35
CA ASP A 1153 0.97 -14.06 -52.24
C ASP A 1153 2.24 -13.24 -51.95
N ILE A 1154 2.43 -12.07 -52.59
CA ILE A 1154 3.57 -11.19 -52.29
C ILE A 1154 3.45 -10.60 -50.88
N MET A 1155 2.33 -9.98 -50.52
CA MET A 1155 2.17 -9.30 -49.23
C MET A 1155 2.30 -10.31 -48.07
N SER A 1156 1.64 -11.45 -48.19
CA SER A 1156 1.71 -12.59 -47.27
C SER A 1156 3.14 -13.16 -47.14
N THR A 1157 3.88 -13.27 -48.25
CA THR A 1157 5.31 -13.67 -48.23
C THR A 1157 6.19 -12.62 -47.55
N VAL A 1158 5.92 -11.33 -47.75
CA VAL A 1158 6.69 -10.23 -47.13
C VAL A 1158 6.49 -10.23 -45.62
N ALA A 1159 5.24 -10.19 -45.16
CA ALA A 1159 4.88 -10.32 -43.75
C ALA A 1159 5.57 -11.54 -43.11
N LYS A 1160 5.51 -12.71 -43.78
CA LYS A 1160 6.12 -13.94 -43.27
C LYS A 1160 7.66 -13.92 -43.16
N GLU A 1161 8.34 -13.08 -43.93
CA GLU A 1161 9.80 -13.01 -43.93
C GLU A 1161 10.36 -11.80 -43.18
N VAL A 1162 9.51 -10.83 -42.85
CA VAL A 1162 9.82 -9.71 -41.94
C VAL A 1162 9.36 -10.08 -40.53
N GLU A 1163 8.05 -10.09 -40.28
CA GLU A 1163 7.43 -10.39 -38.98
C GLU A 1163 7.53 -11.88 -38.63
N GLY A 1164 7.23 -12.78 -39.58
CA GLY A 1164 7.11 -14.22 -39.32
C GLY A 1164 8.40 -14.99 -38.98
N GLU A 1165 9.54 -14.30 -38.91
CA GLU A 1165 10.78 -14.80 -38.30
C GLU A 1165 11.29 -13.89 -37.16
N HIS A 1166 10.50 -12.93 -36.69
CA HIS A 1166 10.72 -12.26 -35.41
C HIS A 1166 10.41 -13.26 -34.28
N VAL A 1167 11.13 -13.12 -33.16
CA VAL A 1167 10.90 -13.92 -31.95
C VAL A 1167 10.83 -12.93 -30.81
N GLU A 1168 9.62 -12.68 -30.36
CA GLU A 1168 9.35 -11.97 -29.13
C GLU A 1168 9.82 -12.85 -27.96
N GLY A 1169 10.41 -12.22 -26.96
CA GLY A 1169 10.91 -12.85 -25.75
C GLY A 1169 10.88 -11.84 -24.61
N PRO A 1170 11.23 -12.23 -23.38
CA PRO A 1170 10.95 -11.41 -22.23
C PRO A 1170 11.94 -10.25 -22.14
N TRP A 1171 11.45 -9.10 -21.69
CA TRP A 1171 12.18 -7.84 -21.67
C TRP A 1171 13.49 -7.88 -20.86
N TRP A 1172 13.60 -8.78 -19.87
CA TRP A 1172 14.84 -9.03 -19.13
C TRP A 1172 15.96 -9.69 -19.97
N GLU A 1173 15.65 -10.36 -21.08
CA GLU A 1173 16.67 -10.82 -22.04
C GLU A 1173 17.14 -9.69 -22.96
N LYS A 1174 18.14 -8.93 -22.48
CA LYS A 1174 18.95 -7.97 -23.26
C LYS A 1174 19.13 -8.42 -24.72
N GLU A 1175 18.44 -7.73 -25.64
CA GLU A 1175 18.20 -8.20 -27.01
C GLU A 1175 19.49 -8.55 -27.77
N LYS A 1176 19.56 -9.79 -28.24
CA LYS A 1176 20.65 -10.27 -29.11
C LYS A 1176 20.24 -10.26 -30.60
N GLY A 1177 19.06 -9.73 -30.93
CA GLY A 1177 18.43 -9.78 -32.26
C GLY A 1177 18.87 -8.70 -33.26
N ILE A 1178 19.04 -7.46 -32.79
CA ILE A 1178 19.08 -6.22 -33.60
C ILE A 1178 20.13 -6.25 -34.75
N GLU A 1179 21.24 -7.00 -34.66
CA GLU A 1179 22.22 -7.12 -35.75
C GLU A 1179 21.75 -7.95 -36.97
N MET A 1180 20.69 -8.76 -36.88
CA MET A 1180 20.21 -9.57 -38.02
C MET A 1180 19.11 -8.90 -38.86
N GLU A 1181 18.31 -8.01 -38.27
CA GLU A 1181 17.13 -7.39 -38.88
C GLU A 1181 17.45 -6.65 -40.19
N LYS A 1182 18.46 -5.77 -40.11
CA LYS A 1182 18.98 -4.95 -41.23
C LYS A 1182 19.61 -5.77 -42.36
N VAL A 1183 19.81 -7.06 -42.13
CA VAL A 1183 20.24 -8.04 -43.14
C VAL A 1183 19.04 -8.76 -43.78
N LYS A 1184 17.94 -8.97 -43.03
CA LYS A 1184 16.67 -9.52 -43.54
C LYS A 1184 15.94 -8.53 -44.45
N GLU A 1185 15.71 -7.29 -44.01
CA GLU A 1185 15.07 -6.19 -44.76
C GLU A 1185 15.62 -6.09 -46.21
N SER A 1186 16.95 -5.97 -46.30
CA SER A 1186 17.73 -5.88 -47.54
C SER A 1186 17.59 -7.11 -48.45
N TRP A 1187 17.16 -8.25 -47.92
CA TRP A 1187 16.94 -9.50 -48.65
C TRP A 1187 15.48 -9.68 -49.07
N VAL A 1188 14.53 -9.30 -48.22
CA VAL A 1188 13.09 -9.24 -48.53
C VAL A 1188 12.85 -8.29 -49.71
N ALA A 1189 13.43 -7.08 -49.69
CA ALA A 1189 13.34 -6.14 -50.81
C ALA A 1189 13.84 -6.74 -52.16
N VAL A 1190 14.87 -7.58 -52.12
CA VAL A 1190 15.40 -8.29 -53.30
C VAL A 1190 14.46 -9.41 -53.76
N LYS A 1191 13.77 -10.09 -52.84
CA LYS A 1191 12.72 -11.08 -53.16
C LYS A 1191 11.48 -10.44 -53.78
N VAL A 1192 10.97 -9.35 -53.20
CA VAL A 1192 9.82 -8.60 -53.74
C VAL A 1192 10.08 -8.13 -55.17
N ILE A 1193 11.24 -7.51 -55.42
CA ILE A 1193 11.64 -7.10 -56.78
C ILE A 1193 11.76 -8.33 -57.71
N GLY A 1194 12.19 -9.48 -57.17
CA GLY A 1194 12.18 -10.77 -57.87
C GLY A 1194 10.79 -11.25 -58.27
N GLN A 1195 9.84 -11.30 -57.32
CA GLN A 1195 8.45 -11.71 -57.54
C GLN A 1195 7.73 -10.77 -58.51
N LEU A 1196 7.85 -9.44 -58.34
CA LEU A 1196 7.30 -8.46 -59.28
C LEU A 1196 7.81 -8.66 -60.71
N VAL A 1197 9.10 -8.98 -60.89
CA VAL A 1197 9.66 -9.33 -62.20
C VAL A 1197 9.15 -10.68 -62.73
N VAL A 1198 8.79 -11.64 -61.86
CA VAL A 1198 8.09 -12.87 -62.27
C VAL A 1198 6.67 -12.54 -62.75
N GLY A 1199 5.87 -11.81 -61.98
CA GLY A 1199 4.49 -11.43 -62.31
C GLY A 1199 4.35 -10.70 -63.65
N LEU A 1200 5.29 -9.80 -63.96
CA LEU A 1200 5.41 -9.10 -65.24
C LEU A 1200 5.81 -10.01 -66.43
N THR A 1201 6.15 -11.29 -66.19
CA THR A 1201 6.55 -12.26 -67.22
C THR A 1201 5.65 -13.50 -67.31
N SER A 1202 4.94 -13.85 -66.23
CA SER A 1202 3.83 -14.80 -66.21
C SER A 1202 2.57 -14.20 -66.84
N GLY A 1203 2.27 -12.94 -66.52
CA GLY A 1203 1.04 -12.25 -66.86
C GLY A 1203 0.18 -11.88 -65.65
N GLU A 1204 0.59 -12.22 -64.43
CA GLU A 1204 -0.06 -11.78 -63.18
C GLU A 1204 0.05 -10.26 -62.96
N ILE A 1205 0.99 -9.59 -63.63
CA ILE A 1205 0.99 -8.13 -63.81
C ILE A 1205 0.93 -7.79 -65.31
N GLU A 1206 -0.19 -7.21 -65.76
CA GLU A 1206 -0.35 -6.69 -67.13
C GLU A 1206 -0.08 -5.17 -67.20
N VAL A 1207 0.64 -4.73 -68.24
CA VAL A 1207 0.90 -3.30 -68.50
C VAL A 1207 0.36 -2.90 -69.87
N GLU A 1208 -0.63 -2.00 -69.90
CA GLU A 1208 -1.17 -1.39 -71.12
C GLU A 1208 -0.77 0.09 -71.23
N PRO A 1209 -0.19 0.56 -72.36
CA PRO A 1209 0.26 -0.21 -73.50
C PRO A 1209 1.59 -0.92 -73.19
N THR A 1210 1.79 -2.16 -73.66
CA THR A 1210 2.96 -2.99 -73.32
C THR A 1210 4.33 -2.39 -73.69
N ASN A 1211 4.37 -1.30 -74.48
CA ASN A 1211 5.59 -0.53 -74.70
C ASN A 1211 5.97 0.41 -73.53
N LYS A 1212 5.20 0.43 -72.44
CA LYS A 1212 5.52 1.12 -71.17
C LYS A 1212 6.06 0.17 -70.09
N LEU A 1213 6.14 -1.14 -70.37
CA LEU A 1213 6.64 -2.16 -69.45
C LEU A 1213 8.03 -1.83 -68.88
N ASP A 1214 8.99 -1.48 -69.76
CA ASP A 1214 10.35 -1.09 -69.33
C ASP A 1214 10.31 0.16 -68.42
N ASP A 1215 9.50 1.18 -68.78
CA ASP A 1215 9.37 2.43 -68.02
C ASP A 1215 8.74 2.21 -66.63
N ILE A 1216 7.78 1.28 -66.52
CA ILE A 1216 7.15 0.85 -65.26
C ILE A 1216 8.14 0.08 -64.38
N ILE A 1217 8.87 -0.91 -64.93
CA ILE A 1217 9.87 -1.70 -64.16
C ILE A 1217 10.91 -0.78 -63.51
N PHE A 1218 11.49 0.14 -64.28
CA PHE A 1218 12.48 1.07 -63.72
C PHE A 1218 11.85 2.03 -62.71
N SER A 1219 10.57 2.42 -62.85
CA SER A 1219 9.91 3.31 -61.91
C SER A 1219 9.51 2.62 -60.61
N LEU A 1220 9.02 1.37 -60.66
CA LEU A 1220 8.83 0.54 -59.45
C LEU A 1220 10.14 0.40 -58.66
N THR A 1221 11.29 0.31 -59.33
CA THR A 1221 12.60 0.23 -58.67
C THR A 1221 12.96 1.52 -57.92
N GLU A 1222 12.65 2.70 -58.48
CA GLU A 1222 12.86 3.96 -57.74
C GLU A 1222 11.79 4.14 -56.64
N ILE A 1223 10.54 3.70 -56.85
CA ILE A 1223 9.42 3.79 -55.88
C ILE A 1223 9.68 2.94 -54.64
N VAL A 1224 10.08 1.67 -54.79
CA VAL A 1224 10.47 0.82 -53.64
C VAL A 1224 11.62 1.46 -52.86
N SER A 1225 12.58 2.06 -53.58
CA SER A 1225 13.69 2.79 -52.96
C SER A 1225 13.31 4.21 -52.46
N LEU A 1226 12.07 4.64 -52.62
CA LEU A 1226 11.53 5.86 -51.99
C LEU A 1226 10.77 5.53 -50.71
N MET A 1227 10.08 4.38 -50.67
CA MET A 1227 9.41 3.90 -49.46
C MET A 1227 10.44 3.51 -48.39
N SER A 1228 11.52 2.79 -48.77
CA SER A 1228 12.67 2.46 -47.90
C SER A 1228 13.61 3.67 -47.62
N MET A 1229 13.03 4.86 -47.43
CA MET A 1229 13.66 6.14 -47.07
C MET A 1229 12.72 7.07 -46.27
N GLY A 1230 11.49 6.64 -45.96
CA GLY A 1230 10.66 7.25 -44.91
C GLY A 1230 10.95 6.65 -43.52
N GLU A 1231 11.51 5.43 -43.51
CA GLU A 1231 12.24 4.78 -42.42
C GLU A 1231 13.72 5.25 -42.39
#